data_AF-A0A6M4JI00-F1
#
_entry.id   AF-A0A6M4JI00-F1
#
_cell.length_a   1.000
_cell.length_b   1.000
_cell.length_c   1.000
_cell.angle_alpha   90.00
_cell.angle_beta   90.00
_cell.angle_gamma   90.00
#
_symmetry.space_group_name_H-M   'P 1'
#
loop_
_entity.id
_entity.type
_entity.pdbx_description
1 polymer ?
#
loop_
_entity_poly.entity_id
_entity_poly.type
_entity_poly.pdbx_seq_one_letter_code
_entity_poly.pdbx_strand_id
1 'polypeptide(L)'
;MITIRKDTEIKNIRLSLAKPDKTKIANIDEVLNPTVTLNHGSSVHELSFSIPLKATYDGVIKRNHVVDLLKPWYLIKTEFYGLSIWFIITKRTKSFSSEMDTVQVECRSLQHELSRISVLKYEETSKNLQEVVTDCLKNTSWTVGYIDTLFNVKRRQFDVSSTNKLDFLYSICEKFDAVPVFDTVKETVSFYKESDISKYKGLKLNPRQYMISMDDSDDADELVTRLYATGKDGISINSVNPTGQSYIDDFSYFLFPFQRDEQRNVISHSAYMPDELCHAILDYNDLVNSEGNAFNKLLTQKNEVETGLTELNNELYTLDLEVQKLLDRIEVAKKAGDDTSKLKAQLAVKQKAVAKKKNQITTIESTISQISASISKLKEKLSFENNFSENQQKLLSRFISTTEWSNDSIYDENELYDDANEELESRNTPPVNVTLDIVNFFNCISEKHNWDRFSLGDIVRVQQNDLNTDIKAILSAITIDFEQSNISVTITNGKRVQSDFEKIVKTVYRTNKISTELNKRKIEWDKVTENFNIRNDRISVQPAPPTIASDGTAITHKVNDNGSVDITIQWNYVDSDEDKYNIDGFEVYLHGSDDNEEYTFGSVQASENLQNVKYDRRTATFTGLPSNMYYTIGVQAYRRVDADIDINQILLSDIVKSNHPSENPYLPSPSIEVKGSLSGKVNGLYTISTETKPEDPETGTIWINPQNNKQELFNGEEWIVSSAGSADSLNGFTASTTTSPNSIPVRDELGIISGSIDGNAELLGGRPASDYVLAENIPLPPKFAKGVYIGDGTPSKQIPLSFTPDIVKITPISNEDSMLVIESPTGGYAYQCTASGLSLIGGDLSYGALGDKIFLTGSDENFRGNKLNVKYIWEAYQQN
;
A
#
# COMPACT_ATOMS: atom_id res chain seq x y z
N MET A 1 -20.29 14.49 -9.53
CA MET A 1 -21.69 14.06 -9.71
C MET A 1 -22.33 14.87 -10.82
N ILE A 2 -23.11 14.21 -11.67
CA ILE A 2 -23.92 14.88 -12.70
C ILE A 2 -25.23 15.30 -12.04
N THR A 3 -25.28 16.55 -11.58
CA THR A 3 -26.46 17.16 -10.94
C THR A 3 -26.96 18.30 -11.82
N ILE A 4 -28.24 18.26 -12.16
CA ILE A 4 -28.90 19.32 -12.92
C ILE A 4 -29.14 20.50 -11.99
N ARG A 5 -28.63 21.68 -12.34
CA ARG A 5 -28.67 22.86 -11.45
C ARG A 5 -29.99 23.61 -11.56
N LYS A 6 -30.47 24.14 -10.42
CA LYS A 6 -31.73 24.91 -10.32
C LYS A 6 -31.69 26.24 -11.05
N ASP A 7 -30.53 26.87 -11.21
CA ASP A 7 -30.34 28.21 -11.79
C ASP A 7 -30.21 28.22 -13.32
N THR A 8 -30.28 27.06 -13.97
CA THR A 8 -30.03 26.94 -15.41
C THR A 8 -31.21 27.46 -16.26
N GLU A 9 -30.92 28.27 -17.29
CA GLU A 9 -31.85 28.46 -18.41
C GLU A 9 -32.07 27.12 -19.12
N ILE A 10 -33.34 26.73 -19.33
CA ILE A 10 -33.71 25.54 -20.10
C ILE A 10 -33.20 25.75 -21.53
N LYS A 11 -32.12 25.05 -21.88
CA LYS A 11 -31.52 25.08 -23.23
C LYS A 11 -31.65 23.70 -23.85
N ASN A 12 -32.19 23.66 -25.06
CA ASN A 12 -32.05 22.52 -25.96
C ASN A 12 -30.57 22.12 -26.06
N ILE A 13 -30.31 20.84 -26.32
CA ILE A 13 -28.96 20.33 -26.50
C ILE A 13 -28.19 21.15 -27.54
N ARG A 14 -26.97 21.54 -27.21
CA ARG A 14 -26.04 22.20 -28.12
C ARG A 14 -24.85 21.29 -28.37
N LEU A 15 -24.53 21.06 -29.64
CA LEU A 15 -23.41 20.24 -30.07
C LEU A 15 -22.36 21.09 -30.78
N SER A 16 -21.10 20.97 -30.38
CA SER A 16 -19.96 21.59 -31.05
C SER A 16 -18.93 20.53 -31.44
N LEU A 17 -18.58 20.47 -32.72
CA LEU A 17 -17.53 19.60 -33.24
C LEU A 17 -16.15 20.19 -32.94
N ALA A 18 -15.23 19.36 -32.47
CA ALA A 18 -13.85 19.71 -32.19
C ALA A 18 -12.89 18.61 -32.66
N LYS A 19 -11.61 18.97 -32.83
CA LYS A 19 -10.51 18.03 -33.01
C LYS A 19 -10.19 17.29 -31.70
N PRO A 20 -9.37 16.21 -31.74
CA PRO A 20 -8.93 15.50 -30.54
C PRO A 20 -8.24 16.39 -29.49
N ASP A 21 -7.61 17.50 -29.90
CA ASP A 21 -6.97 18.49 -29.03
C ASP A 21 -7.97 19.51 -28.42
N LYS A 22 -9.27 19.22 -28.45
CA LYS A 22 -10.39 20.10 -28.05
C LYS A 22 -10.50 21.42 -28.84
N THR A 23 -9.74 21.60 -29.94
CA THR A 23 -9.90 22.76 -30.81
C THR A 23 -11.23 22.70 -31.55
N LYS A 24 -12.13 23.65 -31.26
CA LYS A 24 -13.44 23.76 -31.91
C LYS A 24 -13.30 23.97 -33.42
N ILE A 25 -14.06 23.20 -34.19
CA ILE A 25 -14.12 23.25 -35.66
C ILE A 25 -15.41 23.91 -36.13
N ALA A 26 -16.56 23.48 -35.59
CA ALA A 26 -17.88 23.93 -36.04
C ALA A 26 -18.96 23.76 -34.96
N ASN A 27 -20.06 24.49 -35.06
CA ASN A 27 -21.32 24.14 -34.39
C ASN A 27 -22.07 23.11 -35.25
N ILE A 28 -22.85 22.26 -34.60
CA ILE A 28 -23.76 21.34 -35.29
C ILE A 28 -25.18 21.84 -35.04
N ASP A 29 -25.71 22.62 -35.98
CA ASP A 29 -27.00 23.30 -35.81
C ASP A 29 -28.18 22.43 -36.27
N GLU A 30 -28.01 21.65 -37.34
CA GLU A 30 -29.03 20.71 -37.83
C GLU A 30 -28.75 19.31 -37.25
N VAL A 31 -29.47 18.98 -36.18
CA VAL A 31 -29.37 17.70 -35.46
C VAL A 31 -30.75 17.06 -35.39
N LEU A 32 -30.82 15.77 -35.68
CA LEU A 32 -32.04 14.96 -35.63
C LEU A 32 -31.86 13.85 -34.58
N ASN A 33 -32.92 13.61 -33.81
CA ASN A 33 -32.99 12.63 -32.71
C ASN A 33 -31.73 12.63 -31.82
N PRO A 34 -31.30 13.77 -31.25
CA PRO A 34 -30.21 13.74 -30.30
C PRO A 34 -30.66 13.03 -29.03
N THR A 35 -29.96 11.95 -28.69
CA THR A 35 -30.21 11.14 -27.50
C THR A 35 -28.94 11.02 -26.67
N VAL A 36 -29.04 11.36 -25.39
CA VAL A 36 -27.94 11.22 -24.41
C VAL A 36 -28.31 10.16 -23.37
N THR A 37 -27.43 9.20 -23.15
CA THR A 37 -27.55 8.20 -22.07
C THR A 37 -26.46 8.44 -21.04
N LEU A 38 -26.86 8.82 -19.84
CA LEU A 38 -25.98 9.04 -18.70
C LEU A 38 -25.98 7.78 -17.82
N ASN A 39 -24.84 7.10 -17.72
CA ASN A 39 -24.68 5.88 -16.93
C ASN A 39 -23.86 6.11 -15.64
N HIS A 40 -24.30 5.51 -14.53
CA HIS A 40 -23.62 5.49 -13.24
C HIS A 40 -22.60 4.35 -13.15
N GLY A 41 -21.58 4.49 -12.31
CA GLY A 41 -20.58 3.45 -12.06
C GLY A 41 -19.68 3.15 -13.26
N SER A 42 -19.44 1.87 -13.54
CA SER A 42 -18.43 1.37 -14.49
C SER A 42 -18.85 1.40 -15.96
N SER A 43 -19.72 2.33 -16.35
CA SER A 43 -20.24 2.48 -17.71
C SER A 43 -20.00 3.88 -18.25
N VAL A 44 -19.63 3.98 -19.53
CA VAL A 44 -19.45 5.29 -20.18
C VAL A 44 -20.80 5.90 -20.55
N HIS A 45 -20.91 7.23 -20.50
CA HIS A 45 -22.05 7.92 -21.08
C HIS A 45 -22.01 7.84 -22.60
N GLU A 46 -23.17 7.86 -23.24
CA GLU A 46 -23.35 7.75 -24.67
C GLU A 46 -24.11 8.94 -25.24
N LEU A 47 -23.79 9.30 -26.48
CA LEU A 47 -24.52 10.29 -27.27
C LEU A 47 -24.74 9.71 -28.66
N SER A 48 -25.97 9.76 -29.15
CA SER A 48 -26.28 9.48 -30.54
C SER A 48 -27.10 10.60 -31.15
N PHE A 49 -26.90 10.86 -32.43
CA PHE A 49 -27.70 11.80 -33.19
C PHE A 49 -27.54 11.55 -34.69
N SER A 50 -28.42 12.11 -35.50
CA SER A 50 -28.32 12.09 -36.96
C SER A 50 -28.17 13.50 -37.52
N ILE A 51 -27.44 13.64 -38.63
CA ILE A 51 -27.36 14.88 -39.40
C ILE A 51 -27.83 14.60 -40.82
N PRO A 52 -28.67 15.45 -41.43
CA PRO A 52 -29.05 15.30 -42.83
C PRO A 52 -27.87 15.56 -43.77
N LEU A 53 -27.78 14.80 -44.88
CA LEU A 53 -26.72 15.01 -45.88
C LEU A 53 -26.83 16.38 -46.59
N LYS A 54 -28.04 16.93 -46.63
CA LYS A 54 -28.35 18.24 -47.22
C LYS A 54 -29.08 19.09 -46.20
N ALA A 55 -28.70 20.35 -46.15
CA ALA A 55 -29.13 21.37 -45.22
C ALA A 55 -29.68 22.57 -45.99
N THR A 56 -30.60 23.33 -45.40
CA THR A 56 -31.13 24.54 -46.04
C THR A 56 -30.40 25.76 -45.51
N TYR A 57 -29.60 26.41 -46.36
CA TYR A 57 -28.90 27.65 -46.03
C TYR A 57 -29.45 28.78 -46.89
N ASP A 58 -29.96 29.85 -46.25
CA ASP A 58 -30.54 31.01 -46.93
C ASP A 58 -31.62 30.65 -47.96
N GLY A 59 -32.45 29.64 -47.64
CA GLY A 59 -33.52 29.15 -48.53
C GLY A 59 -33.04 28.25 -49.68
N VAL A 60 -31.75 27.91 -49.75
CA VAL A 60 -31.18 27.02 -50.76
C VAL A 60 -30.68 25.73 -50.12
N ILE A 61 -31.13 24.59 -50.64
CA ILE A 61 -30.66 23.27 -50.22
C ILE A 61 -29.23 23.06 -50.74
N LYS A 62 -28.27 22.92 -49.82
CA LYS A 62 -26.86 22.59 -50.13
C LYS A 62 -26.41 21.41 -49.29
N ARG A 63 -25.25 20.83 -49.62
CA ARG A 63 -24.65 19.78 -48.78
C ARG A 63 -24.37 20.35 -47.39
N ASN A 64 -24.73 19.60 -46.34
CA ASN A 64 -24.42 20.00 -44.97
C ASN A 64 -22.91 19.95 -44.76
N HIS A 65 -22.30 21.11 -44.49
CA HIS A 65 -20.84 21.25 -44.41
C HIS A 65 -20.23 20.46 -43.24
N VAL A 66 -20.99 20.21 -42.17
CA VAL A 66 -20.52 19.48 -40.99
C VAL A 66 -20.35 17.99 -41.28
N VAL A 67 -21.13 17.43 -42.21
CA VAL A 67 -21.09 16.00 -42.57
C VAL A 67 -19.69 15.56 -43.04
N ASP A 68 -19.00 16.42 -43.79
CA ASP A 68 -17.66 16.15 -44.31
C ASP A 68 -16.56 16.39 -43.27
N LEU A 69 -16.85 17.18 -42.22
CA LEU A 69 -15.92 17.49 -41.14
C LEU A 69 -15.92 16.42 -40.04
N LEU A 70 -17.05 15.74 -39.82
CA LEU A 70 -17.13 14.63 -38.88
C LEU A 70 -16.08 13.57 -39.23
N LYS A 71 -15.37 13.06 -38.24
CA LYS A 71 -14.47 11.91 -38.36
C LYS A 71 -14.53 11.09 -37.08
N PRO A 72 -14.36 9.76 -37.13
CA PRO A 72 -14.13 8.98 -35.91
C PRO A 72 -12.96 9.60 -35.14
N TRP A 73 -13.03 9.56 -33.82
CA TRP A 73 -12.10 10.19 -32.88
C TRP A 73 -12.11 11.72 -32.82
N TYR A 74 -12.97 12.40 -33.57
CA TYR A 74 -13.24 13.81 -33.29
C TYR A 74 -14.15 13.92 -32.07
N LEU A 75 -14.08 15.07 -31.41
CA LEU A 75 -14.80 15.31 -30.17
C LEU A 75 -16.09 16.09 -30.44
N ILE A 76 -17.14 15.77 -29.70
CA ILE A 76 -18.37 16.55 -29.61
C ILE A 76 -18.44 17.13 -28.19
N LYS A 77 -18.39 18.46 -28.08
CA LYS A 77 -18.76 19.13 -26.84
C LYS A 77 -20.28 19.26 -26.80
N THR A 78 -20.88 18.75 -25.76
CA THR A 78 -22.33 18.70 -25.57
C THR A 78 -22.73 19.51 -24.35
N GLU A 79 -23.65 20.46 -24.52
CA GLU A 79 -24.14 21.33 -23.45
C GLU A 79 -25.67 21.24 -23.35
N PHE A 80 -26.19 20.87 -22.18
CA PHE A 80 -27.63 20.75 -21.89
C PHE A 80 -27.86 20.76 -20.37
N TYR A 81 -28.98 21.30 -19.90
CA TYR A 81 -29.36 21.32 -18.46
C TYR A 81 -28.24 21.75 -17.48
N GLY A 82 -27.32 22.62 -17.93
CA GLY A 82 -26.20 23.13 -17.13
C GLY A 82 -25.00 22.19 -17.06
N LEU A 83 -25.08 21.04 -17.75
CA LEU A 83 -24.02 20.07 -17.92
C LEU A 83 -23.22 20.39 -19.18
N SER A 84 -21.92 20.13 -19.10
CA SER A 84 -21.01 20.18 -20.24
C SER A 84 -20.22 18.87 -20.25
N ILE A 85 -20.41 18.05 -21.28
CA ILE A 85 -19.77 16.74 -21.41
C ILE A 85 -19.09 16.66 -22.77
N TRP A 86 -17.86 16.15 -22.79
CA TRP A 86 -17.15 15.82 -24.02
C TRP A 86 -17.37 14.36 -24.39
N PHE A 87 -17.73 14.13 -25.65
CA PHE A 87 -17.88 12.81 -26.25
C PHE A 87 -16.91 12.63 -27.41
N ILE A 88 -16.48 11.40 -27.66
CA ILE A 88 -15.66 10.97 -28.78
C ILE A 88 -16.56 10.26 -29.78
N ILE A 89 -16.47 10.61 -31.06
CA ILE A 89 -17.16 9.89 -32.13
C ILE A 89 -16.53 8.51 -32.29
N THR A 90 -17.29 7.46 -32.00
CA THR A 90 -16.83 6.07 -32.12
C THR A 90 -17.26 5.45 -33.44
N LYS A 91 -18.44 5.80 -33.94
CA LYS A 91 -19.01 5.22 -35.16
C LYS A 91 -19.85 6.22 -35.94
N ARG A 92 -19.88 6.02 -37.26
CA ARG A 92 -20.74 6.77 -38.19
C ARG A 92 -21.39 5.80 -39.15
N THR A 93 -22.69 5.93 -39.31
CA THR A 93 -23.49 5.11 -40.21
C THR A 93 -24.16 6.03 -41.23
N LYS A 94 -23.92 5.80 -42.52
CA LYS A 94 -24.58 6.56 -43.59
C LYS A 94 -25.81 5.78 -44.02
N SER A 95 -26.97 6.42 -43.99
CA SER A 95 -28.26 5.81 -44.31
C SER A 95 -28.94 6.56 -45.44
N PHE A 96 -29.50 5.80 -46.38
CA PHE A 96 -30.36 6.31 -47.45
C PHE A 96 -31.80 5.90 -47.14
N SER A 97 -32.74 6.83 -47.25
CA SER A 97 -34.17 6.54 -47.06
C SER A 97 -35.02 7.31 -48.07
N SER A 98 -36.29 6.93 -48.21
CA SER A 98 -37.24 7.65 -49.07
C SER A 98 -37.58 9.05 -48.56
N GLU A 99 -37.37 9.32 -47.27
CA GLU A 99 -37.68 10.60 -46.64
C GLU A 99 -36.48 11.54 -46.61
N MET A 100 -35.36 11.06 -46.05
CA MET A 100 -34.15 11.86 -45.86
C MET A 100 -32.90 10.99 -45.75
N ASP A 101 -31.85 11.39 -46.46
CA ASP A 101 -30.53 10.79 -46.32
C ASP A 101 -29.83 11.36 -45.08
N THR A 102 -29.33 10.50 -44.20
CA THR A 102 -28.71 10.91 -42.94
C THR A 102 -27.35 10.27 -42.70
N VAL A 103 -26.55 10.92 -41.84
CA VAL A 103 -25.40 10.31 -41.18
C VAL A 103 -25.72 10.22 -39.69
N GLN A 104 -25.90 9.00 -39.20
CA GLN A 104 -26.00 8.73 -37.77
C GLN A 104 -24.59 8.70 -37.18
N VAL A 105 -24.43 9.36 -36.04
CA VAL A 105 -23.18 9.47 -35.29
C VAL A 105 -23.42 8.87 -33.91
N GLU A 106 -22.58 7.91 -33.53
CA GLU A 106 -22.57 7.30 -32.20
C GLU A 106 -21.28 7.75 -31.50
N CYS A 107 -21.42 8.20 -30.25
CA CYS A 107 -20.33 8.74 -29.46
C CYS A 107 -20.32 8.15 -28.06
N ARG A 108 -19.13 8.07 -27.46
CA ARG A 108 -18.92 7.71 -26.05
C ARG A 108 -18.21 8.83 -25.33
N SER A 109 -18.52 9.04 -24.05
CA SER A 109 -17.88 10.07 -23.23
C SER A 109 -16.35 9.95 -23.20
N LEU A 110 -15.66 11.07 -22.98
CA LEU A 110 -14.22 11.23 -23.23
C LEU A 110 -13.34 10.16 -22.56
N GLN A 111 -13.72 9.63 -21.40
CA GLN A 111 -12.95 8.58 -20.72
C GLN A 111 -12.81 7.30 -21.55
N HIS A 112 -13.65 7.11 -22.57
CA HIS A 112 -13.51 6.03 -23.53
C HIS A 112 -12.16 6.03 -24.27
N GLU A 113 -11.42 7.15 -24.33
CA GLU A 113 -10.07 7.14 -24.91
C GLU A 113 -9.08 6.26 -24.15
N LEU A 114 -9.28 6.06 -22.85
CA LEU A 114 -8.47 5.17 -22.01
C LEU A 114 -8.58 3.70 -22.47
N SER A 115 -9.67 3.32 -23.14
CA SER A 115 -9.86 1.96 -23.67
C SER A 115 -8.89 1.60 -24.80
N ARG A 116 -8.21 2.59 -25.39
CA ARG A 116 -7.20 2.37 -26.45
C ARG A 116 -5.80 2.11 -25.93
N ILE A 117 -5.57 2.32 -24.65
CA ILE A 117 -4.25 2.26 -24.07
C ILE A 117 -4.18 0.97 -23.27
N SER A 118 -3.27 0.08 -23.65
CA SER A 118 -3.10 -1.20 -22.96
C SER A 118 -2.34 -1.03 -21.66
N VAL A 119 -2.74 -1.82 -20.66
CA VAL A 119 -1.97 -2.14 -19.46
C VAL A 119 -1.46 -3.56 -19.66
N LEU A 120 -0.15 -3.70 -19.79
CA LEU A 120 0.51 -4.98 -20.05
C LEU A 120 1.31 -5.35 -18.80
N LYS A 121 1.04 -6.55 -18.25
CA LYS A 121 1.76 -7.10 -17.09
C LYS A 121 1.91 -6.10 -15.95
N TYR A 122 0.81 -5.81 -15.29
CA TYR A 122 0.80 -5.03 -14.07
C TYR A 122 0.75 -5.97 -12.87
N GLU A 123 1.90 -6.16 -12.23
CA GLU A 123 2.10 -7.02 -11.06
C GLU A 123 2.63 -6.16 -9.92
N GLU A 124 1.73 -5.72 -9.03
CA GLU A 124 2.08 -4.86 -7.91
C GLU A 124 1.43 -5.37 -6.63
N THR A 125 2.21 -5.36 -5.55
CA THR A 125 1.77 -5.81 -4.22
C THR A 125 1.56 -4.62 -3.31
N SER A 126 0.51 -4.68 -2.46
CA SER A 126 0.26 -3.71 -1.40
C SER A 126 0.21 -2.25 -1.86
N LYS A 127 -0.59 -1.97 -2.89
CA LYS A 127 -0.81 -0.61 -3.37
C LYS A 127 -2.15 -0.05 -2.89
N ASN A 128 -2.18 1.22 -2.48
CA ASN A 128 -3.42 1.92 -2.17
C ASN A 128 -4.07 2.50 -3.43
N LEU A 129 -5.30 3.01 -3.32
CA LEU A 129 -6.06 3.49 -4.48
C LEU A 129 -5.32 4.62 -5.22
N GLN A 130 -4.78 5.61 -4.49
CA GLN A 130 -4.01 6.70 -5.07
C GLN A 130 -2.83 6.20 -5.92
N GLU A 131 -2.03 5.27 -5.39
CA GLU A 131 -0.86 4.73 -6.08
C GLU A 131 -1.26 4.02 -7.39
N VAL A 132 -2.22 3.09 -7.33
CA VAL A 132 -2.61 2.28 -8.51
C VAL A 132 -3.31 3.12 -9.57
N VAL A 133 -4.18 4.05 -9.17
CA VAL A 133 -4.84 4.94 -10.14
C VAL A 133 -3.81 5.88 -10.78
N THR A 134 -2.85 6.38 -10.02
CA THR A 134 -1.76 7.22 -10.57
C THR A 134 -0.96 6.44 -11.61
N ASP A 135 -0.62 5.19 -11.31
CA ASP A 135 0.07 4.30 -12.25
C ASP A 135 -0.79 3.99 -13.49
N CYS A 136 -2.07 3.69 -13.29
CA CYS A 136 -3.05 3.45 -14.36
C CYS A 136 -3.17 4.67 -15.29
N LEU A 137 -3.23 5.89 -14.76
CA LEU A 137 -3.41 7.12 -15.55
C LEU A 137 -2.11 7.72 -16.08
N LYS A 138 -0.94 7.19 -15.71
CA LYS A 138 0.37 7.65 -16.19
C LYS A 138 0.44 7.72 -17.71
N ASN A 139 1.02 8.78 -18.28
CA ASN A 139 1.09 9.01 -19.73
C ASN A 139 -0.28 9.13 -20.44
N THR A 140 -1.29 9.63 -19.73
CA THR A 140 -2.59 9.99 -20.32
C THR A 140 -2.90 11.47 -20.05
N SER A 141 -3.93 11.98 -20.73
CA SER A 141 -4.56 13.29 -20.45
C SER A 141 -5.24 13.33 -19.08
N TRP A 142 -5.64 12.18 -18.55
CA TRP A 142 -6.43 12.08 -17.34
C TRP A 142 -5.59 12.15 -16.07
N THR A 143 -6.11 12.83 -15.07
CA THR A 143 -5.48 12.98 -13.75
C THR A 143 -6.41 12.55 -12.62
N VAL A 144 -5.83 12.26 -11.46
CA VAL A 144 -6.58 11.92 -10.25
C VAL A 144 -7.22 13.19 -9.68
N GLY A 145 -8.53 13.12 -9.40
CA GLY A 145 -9.29 14.14 -8.68
C GLY A 145 -9.34 13.86 -7.19
N TYR A 146 -10.54 13.88 -6.61
CA TYR A 146 -10.75 13.53 -5.20
C TYR A 146 -10.67 12.02 -4.96
N ILE A 147 -10.09 11.58 -3.85
CA ILE A 147 -10.13 10.20 -3.34
C ILE A 147 -10.54 10.25 -1.87
N ASP A 148 -11.55 9.46 -1.49
CA ASP A 148 -11.89 9.28 -0.08
C ASP A 148 -10.72 8.67 0.70
N THR A 149 -10.41 9.25 1.87
CA THR A 149 -9.23 8.89 2.67
C THR A 149 -9.21 7.43 3.08
N LEU A 150 -10.37 6.79 3.29
CA LEU A 150 -10.44 5.38 3.69
C LEU A 150 -9.90 4.44 2.61
N PHE A 151 -10.01 4.81 1.33
CA PHE A 151 -9.44 4.02 0.25
C PHE A 151 -7.90 4.01 0.25
N ASN A 152 -7.29 5.03 0.87
CA ASN A 152 -5.83 5.11 0.99
C ASN A 152 -5.28 4.37 2.21
N VAL A 153 -6.15 3.98 3.16
CA VAL A 153 -5.82 3.07 4.26
C VAL A 153 -5.81 1.61 3.76
N LYS A 154 -6.70 1.27 2.82
CA LYS A 154 -6.75 -0.05 2.19
C LYS A 154 -5.57 -0.23 1.23
N ARG A 155 -4.91 -1.39 1.27
CA ARG A 155 -3.82 -1.78 0.36
C ARG A 155 -4.21 -3.07 -0.35
N ARG A 156 -4.12 -3.09 -1.68
CA ARG A 156 -4.60 -4.19 -2.54
C ARG A 156 -3.47 -4.68 -3.45
N GLN A 157 -3.56 -5.94 -3.86
CA GLN A 157 -2.65 -6.55 -4.85
C GLN A 157 -3.32 -6.60 -6.22
N PHE A 158 -2.51 -6.41 -7.26
CA PHE A 158 -2.94 -6.46 -8.65
C PHE A 158 -2.02 -7.38 -9.43
N ASP A 159 -2.61 -8.35 -10.10
CA ASP A 159 -1.97 -9.20 -11.10
C ASP A 159 -2.84 -9.14 -12.36
N VAL A 160 -2.39 -8.35 -13.33
CA VAL A 160 -3.12 -8.08 -14.58
C VAL A 160 -2.21 -8.41 -15.75
N SER A 161 -2.54 -9.48 -16.46
CA SER A 161 -1.76 -9.96 -17.61
C SER A 161 -1.86 -9.00 -18.81
N SER A 162 -3.08 -8.67 -19.23
CA SER A 162 -3.34 -7.71 -20.32
C SER A 162 -4.78 -7.19 -20.24
N THR A 163 -4.94 -5.88 -20.20
CA THR A 163 -6.25 -5.20 -20.32
C THR A 163 -6.06 -3.80 -20.93
N ASN A 164 -7.12 -3.00 -21.07
CA ASN A 164 -7.00 -1.58 -21.36
C ASN A 164 -7.14 -0.73 -20.08
N LYS A 165 -6.66 0.51 -20.11
CA LYS A 165 -6.65 1.39 -18.93
C LYS A 165 -8.04 1.69 -18.38
N LEU A 166 -9.09 1.73 -19.21
CA LEU A 166 -10.45 1.98 -18.73
C LEU A 166 -10.97 0.77 -17.93
N ASP A 167 -10.83 -0.43 -18.49
CA ASP A 167 -11.24 -1.66 -17.82
C ASP A 167 -10.39 -1.93 -16.57
N PHE A 168 -9.10 -1.60 -16.61
CA PHE A 168 -8.24 -1.63 -15.42
C PHE A 168 -8.71 -0.64 -14.36
N LEU A 169 -9.11 0.56 -14.75
CA LEU A 169 -9.64 1.56 -13.82
C LEU A 169 -10.92 1.08 -13.15
N TYR A 170 -11.80 0.39 -13.89
CA TYR A 170 -13.00 -0.21 -13.32
C TYR A 170 -12.70 -1.40 -12.40
N SER A 171 -11.72 -2.25 -12.72
CA SER A 171 -11.33 -3.32 -11.80
C SER A 171 -10.63 -2.81 -10.53
N ILE A 172 -9.92 -1.68 -10.61
CA ILE A 172 -9.43 -0.96 -9.42
C ILE A 172 -10.63 -0.48 -8.58
N CYS A 173 -11.62 0.16 -9.20
CA CYS A 173 -12.82 0.62 -8.50
C CYS A 173 -13.54 -0.52 -7.78
N GLU A 174 -13.73 -1.65 -8.46
CA GLU A 174 -14.34 -2.86 -7.91
C GLU A 174 -13.57 -3.39 -6.69
N LYS A 175 -12.25 -3.57 -6.79
CA LYS A 175 -11.42 -4.05 -5.67
C LYS A 175 -11.43 -3.14 -4.44
N PHE A 176 -11.70 -1.85 -4.63
CA PHE A 176 -11.73 -0.88 -3.54
C PHE A 176 -13.14 -0.53 -3.06
N ASP A 177 -14.20 -1.06 -3.69
CA ASP A 177 -15.59 -0.65 -3.49
C ASP A 177 -15.79 0.86 -3.71
N ALA A 178 -15.08 1.40 -4.70
CA ALA A 178 -15.07 2.82 -5.02
C ALA A 178 -15.94 3.11 -6.25
N VAL A 179 -16.70 4.20 -6.20
CA VAL A 179 -17.49 4.68 -7.34
C VAL A 179 -16.70 5.77 -8.09
N PRO A 180 -16.34 5.54 -9.37
CA PRO A 180 -15.63 6.53 -10.17
C PRO A 180 -16.56 7.63 -10.67
N VAL A 181 -16.08 8.87 -10.66
CA VAL A 181 -16.78 10.06 -11.18
C VAL A 181 -15.85 10.82 -12.12
N PHE A 182 -16.13 10.74 -13.42
CA PHE A 182 -15.35 11.39 -14.47
C PHE A 182 -15.81 12.82 -14.74
N ASP A 183 -14.86 13.76 -14.76
CA ASP A 183 -15.04 15.12 -15.28
C ASP A 183 -14.35 15.22 -16.64
N THR A 184 -15.13 15.13 -17.72
CA THR A 184 -14.61 15.18 -19.10
C THR A 184 -14.12 16.57 -19.51
N VAL A 185 -14.48 17.62 -18.77
CA VAL A 185 -14.03 18.99 -19.04
C VAL A 185 -12.64 19.19 -18.48
N LYS A 186 -12.43 18.79 -17.22
CA LYS A 186 -11.14 18.86 -16.51
C LYS A 186 -10.21 17.68 -16.75
N GLU A 187 -10.72 16.59 -17.34
CA GLU A 187 -9.99 15.33 -17.52
C GLU A 187 -9.52 14.76 -16.18
N THR A 188 -10.40 14.76 -15.18
CA THR A 188 -10.13 14.21 -13.86
C THR A 188 -11.07 13.06 -13.53
N VAL A 189 -10.60 12.04 -12.84
CA VAL A 189 -11.45 11.00 -12.23
C VAL A 189 -11.36 11.06 -10.71
N SER A 190 -12.51 11.14 -10.03
CA SER A 190 -12.61 11.13 -8.57
C SER A 190 -13.26 9.85 -8.07
N PHE A 191 -13.00 9.45 -6.82
CA PHE A 191 -13.41 8.17 -6.25
C PHE A 191 -14.09 8.40 -4.90
N TYR A 192 -15.31 7.87 -4.76
CA TYR A 192 -16.15 8.04 -3.57
C TYR A 192 -16.64 6.69 -3.07
N LYS A 193 -16.99 6.58 -1.78
CA LYS A 193 -17.84 5.48 -1.32
C LYS A 193 -19.24 5.67 -1.87
N GLU A 194 -19.91 4.58 -2.20
CA GLU A 194 -21.29 4.60 -2.71
C GLU A 194 -22.22 5.32 -1.72
N SER A 195 -22.09 5.06 -0.41
CA SER A 195 -22.89 5.69 0.65
C SER A 195 -22.74 7.22 0.74
N ASP A 196 -21.60 7.78 0.31
CA ASP A 196 -21.36 9.22 0.37
C ASP A 196 -22.05 9.98 -0.78
N ILE A 197 -22.29 9.31 -1.90
CA ILE A 197 -22.83 9.93 -3.13
C ILE A 197 -24.26 9.49 -3.45
N SER A 198 -24.65 8.29 -3.06
CA SER A 198 -25.97 7.72 -3.31
C SER A 198 -26.94 8.07 -2.19
N LYS A 199 -27.43 9.32 -2.22
CA LYS A 199 -28.35 9.84 -1.18
C LYS A 199 -29.80 9.81 -1.66
N TYR A 200 -30.70 9.40 -0.77
CA TYR A 200 -32.14 9.58 -1.00
C TYR A 200 -32.53 11.03 -0.72
N LYS A 201 -32.69 11.82 -1.79
CA LYS A 201 -33.07 13.24 -1.70
C LYS A 201 -34.59 13.45 -1.57
N GLY A 202 -35.36 12.39 -1.35
CA GLY A 202 -36.81 12.44 -1.09
C GLY A 202 -37.70 12.50 -2.34
N LEU A 203 -37.15 12.27 -3.53
CA LEU A 203 -37.93 12.22 -4.78
C LEU A 203 -38.67 10.90 -4.90
N LYS A 204 -39.96 10.98 -5.23
CA LYS A 204 -40.85 9.84 -5.41
C LYS A 204 -41.44 9.84 -6.80
N LEU A 205 -41.24 8.75 -7.54
CA LEU A 205 -41.80 8.49 -8.86
C LEU A 205 -43.02 7.58 -8.70
N ASN A 206 -44.19 8.06 -9.14
CA ASN A 206 -45.44 7.30 -9.10
C ASN A 206 -46.37 7.75 -10.25
N PRO A 207 -47.40 6.96 -10.62
CA PRO A 207 -48.25 7.22 -11.78
C PRO A 207 -49.06 8.52 -11.69
N ARG A 208 -49.29 9.05 -10.47
CA ARG A 208 -50.08 10.27 -10.27
C ARG A 208 -49.26 11.55 -10.47
N GLN A 209 -47.93 11.42 -10.62
CA GLN A 209 -47.02 12.54 -10.75
C GLN A 209 -46.17 12.40 -12.01
N TYR A 210 -45.04 11.68 -11.92
CA TYR A 210 -44.00 11.70 -12.96
C TYR A 210 -44.01 10.46 -13.86
N MET A 211 -44.53 9.32 -13.41
CA MET A 211 -44.34 8.04 -14.09
C MET A 211 -45.36 7.84 -15.21
N ILE A 212 -44.88 7.48 -16.41
CA ILE A 212 -45.65 7.20 -17.62
C ILE A 212 -45.78 5.69 -17.81
N SER A 213 -44.65 4.98 -17.77
CA SER A 213 -44.55 3.53 -17.91
C SER A 213 -43.56 2.98 -16.88
N MET A 214 -43.66 1.68 -16.62
CA MET A 214 -42.78 0.96 -15.72
C MET A 214 -42.72 -0.51 -16.16
N ASP A 215 -41.51 -1.00 -16.37
CA ASP A 215 -41.19 -2.41 -16.55
C ASP A 215 -40.40 -2.88 -15.32
N ASP A 216 -41.06 -3.71 -14.50
CA ASP A 216 -40.50 -4.34 -13.31
C ASP A 216 -40.31 -5.83 -13.59
N SER A 217 -39.08 -6.24 -13.88
CA SER A 217 -38.75 -7.65 -14.13
C SER A 217 -38.24 -8.32 -12.86
N ASP A 218 -38.84 -9.46 -12.51
CA ASP A 218 -38.32 -10.37 -11.49
C ASP A 218 -37.43 -11.43 -12.14
N ASP A 219 -36.11 -11.22 -12.12
CA ASP A 219 -35.12 -12.20 -12.57
C ASP A 219 -34.54 -12.96 -11.38
N ALA A 220 -34.87 -14.24 -11.27
CA ALA A 220 -34.42 -15.11 -10.18
C ALA A 220 -33.14 -15.88 -10.51
N ASP A 221 -32.62 -15.81 -11.74
CA ASP A 221 -31.42 -16.56 -12.14
C ASP A 221 -30.17 -16.05 -11.41
N GLU A 222 -30.16 -14.78 -10.98
CA GLU A 222 -29.09 -14.16 -10.20
C GLU A 222 -29.23 -14.33 -8.68
N LEU A 223 -30.32 -14.94 -8.19
CA LEU A 223 -30.52 -15.20 -6.76
C LEU A 223 -29.47 -16.19 -6.25
N VAL A 224 -28.76 -15.85 -5.17
CA VAL A 224 -27.76 -16.72 -4.53
C VAL A 224 -28.23 -17.17 -3.15
N THR A 225 -28.18 -18.47 -2.89
CA THR A 225 -28.46 -19.05 -1.56
C THR A 225 -27.25 -19.73 -0.93
N ARG A 226 -26.19 -19.97 -1.70
CA ARG A 226 -24.93 -20.58 -1.25
C ARG A 226 -23.74 -19.80 -1.80
N LEU A 227 -22.89 -19.30 -0.91
CA LEU A 227 -21.70 -18.53 -1.28
C LEU A 227 -20.43 -19.23 -0.83
N TYR A 228 -19.52 -19.50 -1.76
CA TYR A 228 -18.16 -19.94 -1.48
C TYR A 228 -17.25 -18.72 -1.36
N ALA A 229 -16.57 -18.57 -0.23
CA ALA A 229 -15.73 -17.41 0.05
C ALA A 229 -14.24 -17.79 0.03
N THR A 230 -13.44 -17.03 -0.71
CA THR A 230 -11.97 -17.21 -0.77
C THR A 230 -11.27 -15.88 -0.51
N GLY A 231 -10.33 -15.88 0.44
CA GLY A 231 -9.50 -14.74 0.79
C GLY A 231 -8.13 -14.79 0.11
N LYS A 232 -7.21 -13.96 0.61
CA LYS A 232 -5.82 -13.92 0.17
C LYS A 232 -5.18 -15.30 0.23
N ASP A 233 -4.32 -15.61 -0.75
CA ASP A 233 -3.54 -16.86 -0.81
C ASP A 233 -4.38 -18.14 -0.77
N GLY A 234 -5.65 -18.06 -1.17
CA GLY A 234 -6.57 -19.21 -1.18
C GLY A 234 -7.12 -19.58 0.20
N ILE A 235 -7.01 -18.68 1.18
CA ILE A 235 -7.62 -18.85 2.51
C ILE A 235 -9.13 -19.06 2.35
N SER A 236 -9.69 -20.01 3.09
CA SER A 236 -11.11 -20.39 3.03
C SER A 236 -11.75 -20.27 4.40
N ILE A 237 -13.08 -20.30 4.45
CA ILE A 237 -13.82 -20.14 5.71
C ILE A 237 -14.02 -21.46 6.49
N ASN A 238 -13.52 -22.61 6.03
CA ASN A 238 -13.80 -23.93 6.63
C ASN A 238 -13.38 -24.06 8.11
N SER A 239 -12.32 -23.38 8.50
CA SER A 239 -11.74 -23.36 9.84
C SER A 239 -12.61 -22.58 10.83
N VAL A 240 -13.16 -21.44 10.40
CA VAL A 240 -13.96 -20.50 11.20
C VAL A 240 -15.47 -20.72 11.07
N ASN A 241 -15.92 -21.39 10.02
CA ASN A 241 -17.32 -21.76 9.83
C ASN A 241 -17.69 -22.88 10.83
N PRO A 242 -18.69 -22.68 11.72
CA PRO A 242 -19.11 -23.68 12.69
C PRO A 242 -19.52 -25.02 12.06
N THR A 243 -20.04 -24.98 10.84
CA THR A 243 -20.45 -26.17 10.07
C THR A 243 -19.26 -26.90 9.43
N GLY A 244 -18.07 -26.28 9.41
CA GLY A 244 -16.87 -26.78 8.77
C GLY A 244 -16.86 -26.71 7.23
N GLN A 245 -17.94 -26.19 6.63
CA GLN A 245 -18.08 -26.07 5.18
C GLN A 245 -17.28 -24.88 4.62
N SER A 246 -16.90 -24.97 3.34
CA SER A 246 -16.23 -23.87 2.61
C SER A 246 -17.19 -22.79 2.12
N TYR A 247 -18.48 -22.98 2.39
CA TYR A 247 -19.56 -22.11 1.97
C TYR A 247 -20.48 -21.77 3.14
N ILE A 248 -21.24 -20.70 2.95
CA ILE A 248 -22.37 -20.32 3.80
C ILE A 248 -23.67 -20.46 3.03
N ASP A 249 -24.75 -20.76 3.75
CA ASP A 249 -26.10 -20.93 3.21
C ASP A 249 -27.06 -19.89 3.79
N ASP A 250 -27.95 -19.38 2.95
CA ASP A 250 -29.07 -18.53 3.34
C ASP A 250 -30.30 -18.91 2.49
N PHE A 251 -31.31 -19.50 3.14
CA PHE A 251 -32.56 -19.89 2.49
C PHE A 251 -33.71 -18.96 2.84
N SER A 252 -33.43 -17.78 3.44
CA SER A 252 -34.46 -16.87 3.95
C SER A 252 -35.44 -16.40 2.89
N TYR A 253 -35.00 -16.22 1.64
CA TYR A 253 -35.87 -15.93 0.49
C TYR A 253 -36.95 -17.00 0.28
N PHE A 254 -36.54 -18.27 0.21
CA PHE A 254 -37.47 -19.38 -0.04
C PHE A 254 -38.27 -19.80 1.21
N LEU A 255 -37.78 -19.50 2.41
CA LEU A 255 -38.53 -19.72 3.66
C LEU A 255 -39.70 -18.76 3.80
N PHE A 256 -39.60 -17.54 3.31
CA PHE A 256 -40.64 -16.53 3.49
C PHE A 256 -41.97 -16.95 2.83
N PRO A 257 -43.15 -16.70 3.45
CA PRO A 257 -43.42 -16.10 4.77
C PRO A 257 -43.70 -17.14 5.88
N PHE A 258 -43.01 -18.28 5.89
CA PHE A 258 -43.24 -19.34 6.87
C PHE A 258 -43.12 -18.89 8.33
N GLN A 259 -44.06 -19.26 9.18
CA GLN A 259 -44.01 -18.98 10.61
C GLN A 259 -44.48 -20.18 11.42
N ARG A 260 -43.84 -20.38 12.57
CA ARG A 260 -44.20 -21.40 13.54
C ARG A 260 -44.20 -20.83 14.96
N ASP A 261 -45.06 -21.34 15.82
CA ASP A 261 -44.97 -21.08 17.26
C ASP A 261 -43.85 -21.92 17.92
N GLU A 262 -43.62 -21.71 19.21
CA GLU A 262 -42.64 -22.47 20.00
C GLU A 262 -42.95 -23.98 20.05
N GLN A 263 -44.20 -24.39 19.81
CA GLN A 263 -44.65 -25.78 19.78
C GLN A 263 -44.59 -26.39 18.36
N ARG A 264 -44.02 -25.67 17.39
CA ARG A 264 -43.92 -26.04 15.96
C ARG A 264 -45.26 -26.11 15.23
N ASN A 265 -46.31 -25.48 15.73
CA ASN A 265 -47.53 -25.34 14.93
C ASN A 265 -47.32 -24.26 13.87
N VAL A 266 -47.68 -24.56 12.62
CA VAL A 266 -47.55 -23.64 11.50
C VAL A 266 -48.59 -22.53 11.63
N ILE A 267 -48.11 -21.28 11.67
CA ILE A 267 -48.92 -20.05 11.68
C ILE A 267 -49.11 -19.54 10.24
N SER A 268 -48.06 -19.66 9.42
CA SER A 268 -48.04 -19.25 8.01
C SER A 268 -47.14 -20.20 7.22
N HIS A 269 -47.54 -20.53 5.99
CA HIS A 269 -46.80 -21.43 5.11
C HIS A 269 -45.76 -20.65 4.29
N SER A 270 -44.66 -21.32 3.92
CA SER A 270 -43.73 -20.78 2.92
C SER A 270 -44.43 -20.72 1.56
N ALA A 271 -44.04 -19.75 0.73
CA ALA A 271 -44.50 -19.68 -0.67
C ALA A 271 -43.87 -20.77 -1.56
N TYR A 272 -42.77 -21.40 -1.13
CA TYR A 272 -41.93 -22.26 -1.98
C TYR A 272 -41.67 -23.64 -1.38
N MET A 273 -41.42 -23.71 -0.08
CA MET A 273 -40.92 -24.90 0.60
C MET A 273 -42.03 -25.59 1.39
N PRO A 274 -42.07 -26.94 1.44
CA PRO A 274 -42.96 -27.66 2.35
C PRO A 274 -42.65 -27.36 3.82
N ASP A 275 -43.69 -27.33 4.66
CA ASP A 275 -43.57 -26.99 6.09
C ASP A 275 -42.54 -27.86 6.82
N GLU A 276 -42.47 -29.15 6.49
CA GLU A 276 -41.54 -30.09 7.11
C GLU A 276 -40.06 -29.74 6.83
N LEU A 277 -39.77 -29.21 5.63
CA LEU A 277 -38.45 -28.71 5.28
C LEU A 277 -38.17 -27.37 5.96
N CYS A 278 -39.16 -26.45 5.97
CA CYS A 278 -39.04 -25.16 6.64
C CYS A 278 -38.71 -25.33 8.11
N HIS A 279 -39.42 -26.25 8.79
CA HIS A 279 -39.15 -26.58 10.17
C HIS A 279 -37.71 -27.05 10.38
N ALA A 280 -37.23 -28.00 9.56
CA ALA A 280 -35.89 -28.56 9.67
C ALA A 280 -34.80 -27.50 9.45
N ILE A 281 -34.98 -26.58 8.49
CA ILE A 281 -34.04 -25.47 8.27
C ILE A 281 -33.99 -24.57 9.50
N LEU A 282 -35.14 -24.18 10.06
CA LEU A 282 -35.17 -23.33 11.26
C LEU A 282 -34.57 -24.02 12.48
N ASP A 283 -34.88 -25.30 12.70
CA ASP A 283 -34.28 -26.07 13.81
C ASP A 283 -32.76 -26.16 13.67
N TYR A 284 -32.28 -26.37 12.45
CA TYR A 284 -30.85 -26.41 12.15
C TYR A 284 -30.18 -25.06 12.37
N ASN A 285 -30.79 -23.96 11.91
CA ASN A 285 -30.27 -22.61 12.13
C ASN A 285 -30.25 -22.26 13.62
N ASP A 286 -31.30 -22.62 14.38
CA ASP A 286 -31.34 -22.48 15.84
C ASP A 286 -30.21 -23.28 16.52
N LEU A 287 -29.95 -24.50 16.04
CA LEU A 287 -28.85 -25.34 16.53
C LEU A 287 -27.49 -24.70 16.25
N VAL A 288 -27.23 -24.28 15.01
CA VAL A 288 -25.97 -23.60 14.61
C VAL A 288 -25.78 -22.32 15.43
N ASN A 289 -26.84 -21.54 15.65
CA ASN A 289 -26.82 -20.34 16.47
C ASN A 289 -26.47 -20.62 17.93
N SER A 290 -27.08 -21.65 18.52
CA SER A 290 -26.86 -22.00 19.93
C SER A 290 -25.44 -22.52 20.18
N GLU A 291 -24.88 -23.27 19.23
CA GLU A 291 -23.56 -23.91 19.34
C GLU A 291 -22.42 -23.04 18.79
N GLY A 292 -22.72 -22.05 17.95
CA GLY A 292 -21.74 -21.21 17.27
C GLY A 292 -20.82 -20.42 18.22
N ASN A 293 -21.35 -19.96 19.35
CA ASN A 293 -20.54 -19.30 20.38
C ASN A 293 -19.56 -20.28 21.06
N ALA A 294 -19.98 -21.52 21.29
CA ALA A 294 -19.12 -22.56 21.86
C ALA A 294 -18.00 -22.92 20.88
N PHE A 295 -18.33 -23.04 19.59
CA PHE A 295 -17.36 -23.27 18.51
C PHE A 295 -16.28 -22.17 18.47
N ASN A 296 -16.70 -20.90 18.41
CA ASN A 296 -15.77 -19.77 18.33
C ASN A 296 -14.88 -19.64 19.57
N LYS A 297 -15.42 -19.93 20.75
CA LYS A 297 -14.62 -19.97 21.99
C LYS A 297 -13.54 -21.05 21.93
N LEU A 298 -13.86 -22.26 21.45
CA LEU A 298 -12.89 -23.34 21.28
C LEU A 298 -11.83 -22.97 20.23
N LEU A 299 -12.23 -22.32 19.13
CA LEU A 299 -11.30 -21.86 18.09
C LEU A 299 -10.34 -20.79 18.61
N THR A 300 -10.85 -19.81 19.36
CA THR A 300 -10.04 -18.77 20.01
C THR A 300 -9.03 -19.40 20.98
N GLN A 301 -9.49 -20.31 21.84
CA GLN A 301 -8.61 -21.03 22.78
C GLN A 301 -7.55 -21.86 22.04
N LYS A 302 -7.90 -22.48 20.91
CA LYS A 302 -6.95 -23.23 20.10
C LYS A 302 -5.84 -22.31 19.58
N ASN A 303 -6.21 -21.18 18.98
CA ASN A 303 -5.26 -20.22 18.40
C ASN A 303 -4.32 -19.62 19.47
N GLU A 304 -4.84 -19.29 20.65
CA GLU A 304 -4.04 -18.81 21.78
C GLU A 304 -3.00 -19.86 22.22
N VAL A 305 -3.42 -21.12 22.34
CA VAL A 305 -2.55 -22.22 22.75
C VAL A 305 -1.50 -22.55 21.67
N GLU A 306 -1.87 -22.47 20.39
CA GLU A 306 -0.94 -22.65 19.25
C GLU A 306 0.10 -21.52 19.17
N THR A 307 -0.28 -20.29 19.52
CA THR A 307 0.66 -19.17 19.64
C THR A 307 1.69 -19.45 20.73
N GLY A 308 1.24 -19.88 21.92
CA GLY A 308 2.14 -20.27 23.01
C GLY A 308 3.03 -21.49 22.68
N LEU A 309 2.55 -22.42 21.85
CA LEU A 309 3.37 -23.53 21.35
C LEU A 309 4.53 -23.04 20.49
N THR A 310 4.27 -22.07 19.60
CA THR A 310 5.30 -21.45 18.76
C THR A 310 6.38 -20.78 19.59
N GLU A 311 6.00 -20.01 20.61
CA GLU A 311 6.93 -19.37 21.54
C GLU A 311 7.82 -20.41 22.26
N LEU A 312 7.22 -21.48 22.77
CA LEU A 312 7.97 -22.55 23.45
C LEU A 312 8.90 -23.32 22.52
N ASN A 313 8.51 -23.54 21.27
CA ASN A 313 9.36 -24.17 20.26
C ASN A 313 10.56 -23.29 19.92
N ASN A 314 10.39 -21.98 19.81
CA ASN A 314 11.49 -21.03 19.60
C ASN A 314 12.46 -21.01 20.79
N GLU A 315 11.94 -21.04 22.02
CA GLU A 315 12.76 -21.16 23.22
C GLU A 315 13.51 -22.49 23.30
N LEU A 316 12.85 -23.61 22.96
CA LEU A 316 13.48 -24.93 22.90
C LEU A 316 14.61 -24.97 21.87
N TYR A 317 14.38 -24.42 20.68
CA TYR A 317 15.40 -24.31 19.63
C TYR A 317 16.65 -23.58 20.14
N THR A 318 16.46 -22.45 20.83
CA THR A 318 17.55 -21.68 21.44
C THR A 318 18.31 -22.51 22.48
N LEU A 319 17.60 -23.23 23.36
CA LEU A 319 18.22 -24.08 24.39
C LEU A 319 18.98 -25.27 23.79
N ASP A 320 18.45 -25.91 22.74
CA ASP A 320 19.13 -27.02 22.06
C ASP A 320 20.42 -26.53 21.37
N LEU A 321 20.44 -25.32 20.78
CA LEU A 321 21.65 -24.69 20.26
C LEU A 321 22.71 -24.46 21.36
N GLU A 322 22.31 -23.96 22.53
CA GLU A 322 23.23 -23.79 23.66
C GLU A 322 23.80 -25.12 24.18
N VAL A 323 22.99 -26.18 24.21
CA VAL A 323 23.44 -27.53 24.58
C VAL A 323 24.48 -28.04 23.59
N GLN A 324 24.26 -27.87 22.27
CA GLN A 324 25.24 -28.26 21.25
C GLN A 324 26.56 -27.50 21.41
N LYS A 325 26.51 -26.17 21.58
CA LYS A 325 27.72 -25.36 21.85
C LYS A 325 28.50 -25.83 23.07
N LEU A 326 27.82 -26.27 24.13
CA LEU A 326 28.46 -26.83 25.32
C LEU A 326 29.10 -28.19 25.07
N LEU A 327 28.46 -29.05 24.27
CA LEU A 327 29.02 -30.34 23.86
C LEU A 327 30.30 -30.15 23.04
N ASP A 328 30.30 -29.24 22.06
CA ASP A 328 31.47 -28.93 21.23
C ASP A 328 32.63 -28.39 22.08
N ARG A 329 32.34 -27.48 23.02
CA ARG A 329 33.35 -26.95 23.96
C ARG A 329 33.94 -28.04 24.85
N ILE A 330 33.13 -28.98 25.32
CA ILE A 330 33.60 -30.13 26.10
C ILE A 330 34.51 -31.02 25.25
N GLU A 331 34.19 -31.22 23.98
CA GLU A 331 35.01 -32.03 23.07
C GLU A 331 36.37 -31.37 22.80
N VAL A 332 36.39 -30.05 22.55
CA VAL A 332 37.63 -29.28 22.39
C VAL A 332 38.48 -29.33 23.66
N ALA A 333 37.88 -29.08 24.83
CA ALA A 333 38.59 -29.14 26.13
C ALA A 333 39.17 -30.54 26.43
N LYS A 334 38.44 -31.61 26.08
CA LYS A 334 38.96 -32.99 26.19
C LYS A 334 40.17 -33.24 25.30
N LYS A 335 40.17 -32.73 24.06
CA LYS A 335 41.30 -32.87 23.12
C LYS A 335 42.52 -32.07 23.60
N ALA A 336 42.30 -30.93 24.24
CA ALA A 336 43.35 -30.08 24.81
C ALA A 336 43.92 -30.57 26.17
N GLY A 337 43.20 -31.46 26.87
CA GLY A 337 43.60 -31.98 28.19
C GLY A 337 43.11 -31.13 29.38
N ASP A 338 42.18 -30.20 29.16
CA ASP A 338 41.65 -29.28 30.17
C ASP A 338 40.57 -29.92 31.08
N ASP A 339 40.38 -29.36 32.28
CA ASP A 339 39.31 -29.79 33.20
C ASP A 339 37.92 -29.43 32.64
N THR A 340 37.06 -30.44 32.47
CA THR A 340 35.71 -30.33 31.90
C THR A 340 34.60 -30.22 32.94
N SER A 341 34.93 -30.23 34.24
CA SER A 341 33.95 -30.36 35.32
C SER A 341 32.91 -29.23 35.34
N LYS A 342 33.34 -27.98 35.12
CA LYS A 342 32.44 -26.81 35.06
C LYS A 342 31.50 -26.84 33.85
N LEU A 343 32.02 -27.17 32.67
CA LEU A 343 31.23 -27.28 31.43
C LEU A 343 30.21 -28.41 31.51
N LYS A 344 30.56 -29.54 32.11
CA LYS A 344 29.63 -30.66 32.37
C LYS A 344 28.53 -30.27 33.35
N ALA A 345 28.83 -29.47 34.37
CA ALA A 345 27.82 -28.96 35.29
C ALA A 345 26.84 -28.01 34.58
N GLN A 346 27.34 -27.09 33.74
CA GLN A 346 26.51 -26.22 32.92
C GLN A 346 25.65 -27.00 31.91
N LEU A 347 26.22 -28.00 31.25
CA LEU A 347 25.51 -28.91 30.34
C LEU A 347 24.35 -29.61 31.06
N ALA A 348 24.59 -30.16 32.26
CA ALA A 348 23.54 -30.82 33.03
C ALA A 348 22.39 -29.88 33.43
N VAL A 349 22.69 -28.60 33.70
CA VAL A 349 21.67 -27.58 33.98
C VAL A 349 20.84 -27.28 32.72
N LYS A 350 21.48 -27.05 31.58
CA LYS A 350 20.79 -26.74 30.32
C LYS A 350 20.00 -27.95 29.79
N GLN A 351 20.51 -29.17 29.94
CA GLN A 351 19.77 -30.41 29.62
C GLN A 351 18.51 -30.58 30.48
N LYS A 352 18.55 -30.20 31.77
CA LYS A 352 17.33 -30.16 32.60
C LYS A 352 16.32 -29.11 32.12
N ALA A 353 16.79 -27.95 31.67
CA ALA A 353 15.93 -26.90 31.11
C ALA A 353 15.26 -27.37 29.80
N VAL A 354 16.00 -28.02 28.91
CA VAL A 354 15.48 -28.66 27.68
C VAL A 354 14.41 -29.70 28.02
N ALA A 355 14.69 -30.61 28.96
CA ALA A 355 13.72 -31.62 29.39
C ALA A 355 12.44 -30.99 29.96
N LYS A 356 12.57 -29.90 30.73
CA LYS A 356 11.41 -29.14 31.24
C LYS A 356 10.59 -28.53 30.09
N LYS A 357 11.23 -27.89 29.11
CA LYS A 357 10.55 -27.27 27.95
C LYS A 357 9.87 -28.31 27.06
N LYS A 358 10.51 -29.46 26.80
CA LYS A 358 9.89 -30.59 26.08
C LYS A 358 8.61 -31.08 26.78
N ASN A 359 8.64 -31.22 28.11
CA ASN A 359 7.43 -31.60 28.86
C ASN A 359 6.31 -30.55 28.77
N GLN A 360 6.65 -29.25 28.77
CA GLN A 360 5.67 -28.17 28.57
C GLN A 360 5.05 -28.24 27.16
N ILE A 361 5.86 -28.45 26.13
CA ILE A 361 5.41 -28.64 24.74
C ILE A 361 4.46 -29.84 24.64
N THR A 362 4.82 -31.00 25.17
CA THR A 362 3.95 -32.20 25.14
C THR A 362 2.60 -31.96 25.85
N THR A 363 2.60 -31.17 26.93
CA THR A 363 1.35 -30.81 27.64
C THR A 363 0.46 -29.92 26.78
N ILE A 364 1.04 -28.96 26.07
CA ILE A 364 0.33 -28.05 25.17
C ILE A 364 -0.17 -28.78 23.92
N GLU A 365 0.64 -29.64 23.30
CA GLU A 365 0.24 -30.49 22.17
C GLU A 365 -0.95 -31.39 22.54
N SER A 366 -0.95 -31.94 23.76
CA SER A 366 -2.09 -32.70 24.29
C SER A 366 -3.35 -31.83 24.42
N THR A 367 -3.19 -30.59 24.88
CA THR A 367 -4.30 -29.61 24.99
C THR A 367 -4.86 -29.25 23.62
N ILE A 368 -4.02 -28.95 22.64
CA ILE A 368 -4.42 -28.68 21.24
C ILE A 368 -5.17 -29.88 20.66
N SER A 369 -4.70 -31.09 20.92
CA SER A 369 -5.36 -32.32 20.46
C SER A 369 -6.76 -32.49 21.08
N GLN A 370 -6.93 -32.17 22.36
CA GLN A 370 -8.23 -32.22 23.06
C GLN A 370 -9.21 -31.15 22.55
N ILE A 371 -8.73 -29.92 22.34
CA ILE A 371 -9.54 -28.84 21.77
C ILE A 371 -9.95 -29.20 20.34
N SER A 372 -9.01 -29.68 19.52
CA SER A 372 -9.28 -30.10 18.14
C SER A 372 -10.30 -31.24 18.08
N ALA A 373 -10.23 -32.22 18.98
CA ALA A 373 -11.24 -33.28 19.07
C ALA A 373 -12.63 -32.74 19.47
N SER A 374 -12.68 -31.72 20.31
CA SER A 374 -13.94 -31.05 20.70
C SER A 374 -14.54 -30.27 19.54
N ILE A 375 -13.71 -29.55 18.78
CA ILE A 375 -14.10 -28.87 17.53
C ILE A 375 -14.65 -29.87 16.52
N SER A 376 -13.96 -31.00 16.28
CA SER A 376 -14.42 -32.01 15.32
C SER A 376 -15.77 -32.62 15.71
N LYS A 377 -15.99 -32.91 17.00
CA LYS A 377 -17.30 -33.38 17.48
C LYS A 377 -18.41 -32.35 17.27
N LEU A 378 -18.10 -31.07 17.44
CA LEU A 378 -19.05 -30.00 17.22
C LEU A 378 -19.36 -29.85 15.73
N LYS A 379 -18.36 -29.91 14.86
CA LYS A 379 -18.54 -29.92 13.39
C LYS A 379 -19.38 -31.12 12.93
N GLU A 380 -19.15 -32.30 13.49
CA GLU A 380 -19.97 -33.49 13.21
C GLU A 380 -21.42 -33.27 13.65
N LYS A 381 -21.65 -32.75 14.87
CA LYS A 381 -23.00 -32.41 15.34
C LYS A 381 -23.71 -31.39 14.46
N LEU A 382 -22.97 -30.42 13.93
CA LEU A 382 -23.48 -29.35 13.06
C LEU A 382 -23.45 -29.73 11.58
N SER A 383 -23.08 -30.96 11.21
CA SER A 383 -23.02 -31.35 9.81
C SER A 383 -24.42 -31.44 9.23
N PHE A 384 -24.53 -31.11 7.94
CA PHE A 384 -25.80 -31.08 7.24
C PHE A 384 -26.46 -32.47 7.21
N GLU A 385 -25.66 -33.52 7.07
CA GLU A 385 -26.08 -34.92 6.99
C GLU A 385 -26.69 -35.43 8.29
N ASN A 386 -26.29 -34.88 9.44
CA ASN A 386 -26.78 -35.27 10.76
C ASN A 386 -28.05 -34.52 11.17
N ASN A 387 -28.39 -33.44 10.49
CA ASN A 387 -29.52 -32.57 10.84
C ASN A 387 -30.68 -32.63 9.83
N PHE A 388 -30.47 -33.21 8.64
CA PHE A 388 -31.49 -33.36 7.60
C PHE A 388 -31.60 -34.82 7.14
N SER A 389 -32.83 -35.32 7.01
CA SER A 389 -33.07 -36.64 6.40
C SER A 389 -32.71 -36.64 4.91
N GLU A 390 -32.40 -37.81 4.32
CA GLU A 390 -32.06 -37.93 2.89
C GLU A 390 -33.10 -37.28 1.95
N ASN A 391 -34.38 -37.37 2.30
CA ASN A 391 -35.46 -36.76 1.52
C ASN A 391 -35.43 -35.23 1.64
N GLN A 392 -35.21 -34.69 2.84
CA GLN A 392 -35.06 -33.24 3.05
C GLN A 392 -33.83 -32.70 2.32
N GLN A 393 -32.70 -33.43 2.31
CA GLN A 393 -31.50 -33.02 1.58
C GLN A 393 -31.74 -32.95 0.06
N LYS A 394 -32.38 -33.98 -0.51
CA LYS A 394 -32.76 -34.01 -1.95
C LYS A 394 -33.76 -32.93 -2.33
N LEU A 395 -34.62 -32.54 -1.38
CA LEU A 395 -35.57 -31.47 -1.61
C LEU A 395 -34.89 -30.10 -1.51
N LEU A 396 -34.03 -29.90 -0.49
CA LEU A 396 -33.30 -28.65 -0.31
C LEU A 396 -32.39 -28.34 -1.50
N SER A 397 -31.77 -29.35 -2.13
CA SER A 397 -30.89 -29.14 -3.28
C SER A 397 -31.56 -28.43 -4.47
N ARG A 398 -32.90 -28.42 -4.54
CA ARG A 398 -33.66 -27.68 -5.55
C ARG A 398 -33.69 -26.16 -5.32
N PHE A 399 -33.32 -25.74 -4.11
CA PHE A 399 -33.30 -24.35 -3.67
C PHE A 399 -31.88 -23.83 -3.47
N ILE A 400 -30.86 -24.59 -3.91
CA ILE A 400 -29.45 -24.19 -3.82
C ILE A 400 -29.06 -23.52 -5.14
N SER A 401 -28.80 -22.23 -5.08
CA SER A 401 -28.12 -21.46 -6.12
C SER A 401 -26.75 -21.01 -5.62
N THR A 402 -25.70 -21.34 -6.37
CA THR A 402 -24.30 -21.27 -5.92
C THR A 402 -23.52 -20.18 -6.65
N THR A 403 -22.68 -19.46 -5.93
CA THR A 403 -21.70 -18.52 -6.49
C THR A 403 -20.41 -18.53 -5.69
N GLU A 404 -19.30 -18.17 -6.35
CA GLU A 404 -17.99 -17.93 -5.73
C GLU A 404 -17.78 -16.43 -5.55
N TRP A 405 -17.28 -16.05 -4.38
CA TRP A 405 -16.86 -14.69 -4.05
C TRP A 405 -15.42 -14.74 -3.53
N SER A 406 -14.58 -13.85 -4.07
CA SER A 406 -13.19 -13.76 -3.69
C SER A 406 -12.82 -12.34 -3.28
N ASN A 407 -12.02 -12.23 -2.23
CA ASN A 407 -11.49 -10.97 -1.74
C ASN A 407 -10.05 -11.15 -1.28
N ASP A 408 -9.12 -11.00 -2.24
CA ASP A 408 -7.66 -11.21 -2.07
C ASP A 408 -6.98 -10.30 -1.03
N SER A 409 -7.73 -9.43 -0.38
CA SER A 409 -7.19 -8.49 0.61
C SER A 409 -7.56 -8.85 2.03
N ILE A 410 -8.51 -9.76 2.20
CA ILE A 410 -8.83 -10.33 3.49
C ILE A 410 -7.85 -11.49 3.70
N TYR A 411 -7.02 -11.38 4.74
CA TYR A 411 -6.06 -12.40 5.16
C TYR A 411 -6.47 -13.08 6.47
N ASP A 412 -7.48 -12.55 7.16
CA ASP A 412 -8.08 -13.17 8.35
C ASP A 412 -9.35 -13.96 7.97
N GLU A 413 -9.39 -15.22 8.38
CA GLU A 413 -10.49 -16.13 8.04
C GLU A 413 -11.83 -15.67 8.65
N ASN A 414 -11.83 -15.05 9.83
CA ASN A 414 -13.06 -14.59 10.49
C ASN A 414 -13.64 -13.39 9.75
N GLU A 415 -12.78 -12.42 9.41
CA GLU A 415 -13.18 -11.29 8.55
C GLU A 415 -13.78 -11.78 7.23
N LEU A 416 -13.17 -12.79 6.61
CA LEU A 416 -13.67 -13.37 5.36
C LEU A 416 -15.05 -13.99 5.54
N TYR A 417 -15.28 -14.67 6.66
CA TYR A 417 -16.58 -15.27 6.98
C TYR A 417 -17.67 -14.22 7.19
N ASP A 418 -17.35 -13.11 7.84
CA ASP A 418 -18.30 -12.03 8.12
C ASP A 418 -18.69 -11.27 6.85
N ASP A 419 -17.71 -10.87 6.05
CA ASP A 419 -17.93 -10.17 4.78
C ASP A 419 -18.68 -11.09 3.78
N ALA A 420 -18.40 -12.40 3.78
CA ALA A 420 -19.16 -13.36 2.99
C ALA A 420 -20.65 -13.39 3.38
N ASN A 421 -20.98 -13.31 4.68
CA ASN A 421 -22.38 -13.28 5.13
C ASN A 421 -23.11 -12.00 4.68
N GLU A 422 -22.40 -10.86 4.62
CA GLU A 422 -22.95 -9.61 4.07
C GLU A 422 -23.18 -9.68 2.58
N GLU A 423 -22.23 -10.27 1.86
CA GLU A 423 -22.33 -10.46 0.42
C GLU A 423 -23.45 -11.44 0.06
N LEU A 424 -23.62 -12.52 0.83
CA LEU A 424 -24.76 -13.41 0.64
C LEU A 424 -26.08 -12.70 0.95
N GLU A 425 -26.13 -11.82 1.96
CA GLU A 425 -27.33 -11.02 2.24
C GLU A 425 -27.75 -10.14 1.06
N SER A 426 -26.78 -9.51 0.39
CA SER A 426 -27.05 -8.62 -0.73
C SER A 426 -27.57 -9.40 -1.96
N ARG A 427 -27.08 -10.63 -2.15
CA ARG A 427 -27.43 -11.51 -3.28
C ARG A 427 -28.58 -12.49 -3.02
N ASN A 428 -29.07 -12.61 -1.78
CA ASN A 428 -30.21 -13.47 -1.43
C ASN A 428 -31.58 -12.91 -1.84
N THR A 429 -31.61 -11.92 -2.71
CA THR A 429 -32.85 -11.42 -3.30
C THR A 429 -32.65 -11.19 -4.79
N PRO A 430 -33.69 -11.41 -5.62
CA PRO A 430 -33.64 -11.00 -7.02
C PRO A 430 -33.16 -9.56 -7.16
N PRO A 431 -32.19 -9.28 -8.05
CA PRO A 431 -31.72 -7.93 -8.29
C PRO A 431 -32.89 -7.05 -8.74
N VAL A 432 -32.96 -5.84 -8.21
CA VAL A 432 -33.93 -4.85 -8.69
C VAL A 432 -33.37 -4.23 -9.96
N ASN A 433 -34.04 -4.47 -11.09
CA ASN A 433 -33.78 -3.79 -12.35
C ASN A 433 -35.11 -3.31 -12.92
N VAL A 434 -35.39 -2.02 -12.74
CA VAL A 434 -36.65 -1.42 -13.19
C VAL A 434 -36.37 -0.33 -14.19
N THR A 435 -37.02 -0.43 -15.35
CA THR A 435 -36.99 0.60 -16.38
C THR A 435 -38.29 1.41 -16.33
N LEU A 436 -38.18 2.73 -16.41
CA LEU A 436 -39.29 3.67 -16.21
C LEU A 436 -39.23 4.72 -17.31
N ASP A 437 -40.34 5.01 -17.96
CA ASP A 437 -40.48 6.30 -18.62
C ASP A 437 -41.16 7.28 -17.68
N ILE A 438 -40.55 8.44 -17.51
CA ILE A 438 -41.09 9.53 -16.70
C ILE A 438 -41.25 10.79 -17.56
N VAL A 439 -42.13 11.69 -17.15
CA VAL A 439 -42.22 13.03 -17.76
C VAL A 439 -40.89 13.74 -17.60
N ASN A 440 -40.41 14.40 -18.67
CA ASN A 440 -39.22 15.24 -18.64
C ASN A 440 -39.49 16.54 -17.85
N PHE A 441 -39.54 16.43 -16.53
CA PHE A 441 -39.89 17.54 -15.64
C PHE A 441 -38.79 18.62 -15.57
N PHE A 442 -37.62 18.42 -16.20
CA PHE A 442 -36.61 19.46 -16.41
C PHE A 442 -37.08 20.55 -17.37
N ASN A 443 -38.06 20.25 -18.22
CA ASN A 443 -38.72 21.23 -19.07
C ASN A 443 -39.86 21.98 -18.35
N CYS A 444 -40.20 21.58 -17.12
CA CYS A 444 -41.30 22.15 -16.34
C CYS A 444 -40.77 23.08 -15.24
N ILE A 445 -40.90 24.39 -15.43
CA ILE A 445 -40.45 25.39 -14.45
C ILE A 445 -41.13 25.21 -13.08
N SER A 446 -42.38 24.75 -13.03
CA SER A 446 -43.10 24.44 -11.78
C SER A 446 -42.42 23.34 -10.95
N GLU A 447 -41.69 22.43 -11.60
CA GLU A 447 -40.99 21.30 -10.98
C GLU A 447 -39.53 21.62 -10.61
N LYS A 448 -39.10 22.87 -10.77
CA LYS A 448 -37.72 23.32 -10.46
C LYS A 448 -37.25 22.98 -9.04
N HIS A 449 -38.17 22.85 -8.09
CA HIS A 449 -37.86 22.46 -6.72
C HIS A 449 -37.34 21.01 -6.59
N ASN A 450 -37.61 20.14 -7.57
CA ASN A 450 -37.19 18.74 -7.60
C ASN A 450 -35.96 18.46 -8.50
N TRP A 451 -35.49 19.42 -9.29
CA TRP A 451 -34.40 19.18 -10.25
C TRP A 451 -33.08 18.72 -9.62
N ASP A 452 -32.74 19.21 -8.43
CA ASP A 452 -31.54 18.81 -7.68
C ASP A 452 -31.72 17.50 -6.89
N ARG A 453 -32.94 16.97 -6.85
CA ARG A 453 -33.31 15.69 -6.20
C ARG A 453 -33.29 14.51 -7.15
N PHE A 454 -32.97 14.75 -8.42
CA PHE A 454 -32.82 13.76 -9.48
C PHE A 454 -31.44 13.91 -10.12
N SER A 455 -30.44 13.29 -9.51
CA SER A 455 -29.09 13.20 -10.08
C SER A 455 -28.75 11.74 -10.33
N LEU A 456 -27.97 11.48 -11.38
CA LEU A 456 -27.42 10.16 -11.64
C LEU A 456 -26.64 9.66 -10.41
N GLY A 457 -26.92 8.44 -9.96
CA GLY A 457 -26.35 7.84 -8.75
C GLY A 457 -27.11 8.11 -7.45
N ASP A 458 -28.09 9.03 -7.43
CA ASP A 458 -28.95 9.24 -6.26
C ASP A 458 -29.94 8.07 -6.07
N ILE A 459 -30.42 7.90 -4.85
CA ILE A 459 -31.52 6.98 -4.57
C ILE A 459 -32.85 7.68 -4.86
N VAL A 460 -33.73 7.03 -5.61
CA VAL A 460 -35.11 7.46 -5.85
C VAL A 460 -36.10 6.41 -5.34
N ARG A 461 -37.29 6.83 -4.94
CA ARG A 461 -38.38 5.91 -4.55
C ARG A 461 -39.33 5.74 -5.71
N VAL A 462 -39.54 4.52 -6.17
CA VAL A 462 -40.56 4.18 -7.16
C VAL A 462 -41.70 3.48 -6.46
N GLN A 463 -42.91 3.99 -6.65
CA GLN A 463 -44.10 3.41 -6.05
C GLN A 463 -45.19 3.25 -7.10
N GLN A 464 -45.56 1.99 -7.36
CA GLN A 464 -46.76 1.61 -8.08
C GLN A 464 -47.58 0.61 -7.26
N ASN A 465 -48.63 1.12 -6.62
CA ASN A 465 -49.49 0.35 -5.74
C ASN A 465 -50.22 -0.79 -6.47
N ASP A 466 -50.59 -0.59 -7.75
CA ASP A 466 -51.36 -1.59 -8.51
C ASP A 466 -50.51 -2.82 -8.86
N LEU A 467 -49.18 -2.65 -8.96
CA LEU A 467 -48.20 -3.73 -9.19
C LEU A 467 -47.58 -4.24 -7.88
N ASN A 468 -47.98 -3.69 -6.73
CA ASN A 468 -47.34 -3.93 -5.42
C ASN A 468 -45.83 -3.63 -5.41
N THR A 469 -45.39 -2.67 -6.22
CA THR A 469 -43.98 -2.26 -6.27
C THR A 469 -43.75 -1.01 -5.44
N ASP A 470 -42.94 -1.12 -4.39
CA ASP A 470 -42.39 0.00 -3.63
C ASP A 470 -40.90 -0.24 -3.39
N ILE A 471 -40.06 0.51 -4.11
CA ILE A 471 -38.62 0.26 -4.14
C ILE A 471 -37.86 1.56 -3.95
N LYS A 472 -36.74 1.48 -3.23
CA LYS A 472 -35.72 2.53 -3.17
C LYS A 472 -34.47 1.98 -3.82
N ALA A 473 -34.10 2.56 -4.96
CA ALA A 473 -33.00 2.06 -5.77
C ALA A 473 -32.18 3.23 -6.33
N ILE A 474 -30.96 2.90 -6.74
CA ILE A 474 -30.02 3.86 -7.29
C ILE A 474 -30.41 4.16 -8.73
N LEU A 475 -30.43 5.44 -9.08
CA LEU A 475 -30.60 5.91 -10.44
C LEU A 475 -29.35 5.61 -11.26
N SER A 476 -29.35 4.47 -11.96
CA SER A 476 -28.17 3.94 -12.64
C SER A 476 -28.04 4.41 -14.08
N ALA A 477 -29.15 4.71 -14.75
CA ALA A 477 -29.12 5.33 -16.07
C ALA A 477 -30.24 6.37 -16.27
N ILE A 478 -29.92 7.42 -17.01
CA ILE A 478 -30.87 8.43 -17.49
C ILE A 478 -30.68 8.60 -18.99
N THR A 479 -31.71 8.27 -19.77
CA THR A 479 -31.74 8.43 -21.22
C THR A 479 -32.68 9.56 -21.58
N ILE A 480 -32.13 10.59 -22.24
CA ILE A 480 -32.84 11.79 -22.64
C ILE A 480 -32.83 11.85 -24.16
N ASP A 481 -33.99 11.62 -24.77
CA ASP A 481 -34.26 11.94 -26.17
C ASP A 481 -34.81 13.37 -26.22
N PHE A 482 -34.04 14.28 -26.83
CA PHE A 482 -34.37 15.70 -26.87
C PHE A 482 -35.50 16.05 -27.85
N GLU A 483 -35.99 15.09 -28.64
CA GLU A 483 -37.22 15.24 -29.44
C GLU A 483 -38.48 14.73 -28.71
N GLN A 484 -38.30 13.99 -27.62
CA GLN A 484 -39.40 13.48 -26.81
C GLN A 484 -39.64 14.31 -25.54
N SER A 485 -40.86 14.21 -25.00
CA SER A 485 -41.27 14.90 -23.76
C SER A 485 -41.12 14.03 -22.50
N ASN A 486 -40.62 12.81 -22.64
CA ASN A 486 -40.33 11.88 -21.56
C ASN A 486 -38.80 11.70 -21.40
N ILE A 487 -38.41 11.05 -20.30
CA ILE A 487 -37.05 10.59 -20.02
C ILE A 487 -37.20 9.12 -19.66
N SER A 488 -36.35 8.27 -20.24
CA SER A 488 -36.27 6.88 -19.84
C SER A 488 -35.21 6.72 -18.76
N VAL A 489 -35.50 5.94 -17.75
CA VAL A 489 -34.73 5.85 -16.52
C VAL A 489 -34.58 4.39 -16.15
N THR A 490 -33.35 3.99 -15.84
CA THR A 490 -33.08 2.69 -15.24
C THR A 490 -32.68 2.91 -13.79
N ILE A 491 -33.33 2.17 -12.90
CA ILE A 491 -32.94 2.09 -11.50
C ILE A 491 -32.47 0.67 -11.21
N THR A 492 -31.31 0.56 -10.58
CA THR A 492 -30.71 -0.73 -10.21
C THR A 492 -30.22 -0.73 -8.77
N ASN A 493 -29.87 -1.92 -8.28
CA ASN A 493 -29.12 -2.10 -7.04
C ASN A 493 -29.80 -1.51 -5.78
N GLY A 494 -31.13 -1.58 -5.72
CA GLY A 494 -31.90 -1.27 -4.53
C GLY A 494 -32.43 -2.53 -3.85
N LYS A 495 -32.54 -2.53 -2.52
CA LYS A 495 -33.36 -3.53 -1.83
C LYS A 495 -34.84 -3.17 -2.04
N ARG A 496 -35.68 -4.13 -2.49
CA ARG A 496 -37.14 -3.93 -2.48
C ARG A 496 -37.57 -3.53 -1.07
N VAL A 497 -38.47 -2.54 -0.90
CA VAL A 497 -38.85 -2.05 0.43
C VAL A 497 -39.61 -3.16 1.14
N GLN A 498 -38.93 -3.83 2.07
CA GLN A 498 -39.52 -4.83 2.91
C GLN A 498 -40.32 -4.17 4.03
N SER A 499 -41.48 -4.74 4.34
CA SER A 499 -42.22 -4.39 5.55
C SER A 499 -41.36 -4.68 6.80
N ASP A 500 -41.60 -3.96 7.91
CA ASP A 500 -40.88 -4.24 9.16
C ASP A 500 -41.11 -5.69 9.62
N PHE A 501 -42.29 -6.23 9.32
CA PHE A 501 -42.61 -7.64 9.51
C PHE A 501 -41.73 -8.57 8.67
N GLU A 502 -41.61 -8.35 7.35
CA GLU A 502 -40.73 -9.13 6.48
C GLU A 502 -39.29 -9.12 6.97
N LYS A 503 -38.78 -7.94 7.37
CA LYS A 503 -37.43 -7.81 7.90
C LYS A 503 -37.25 -8.67 9.14
N ILE A 504 -38.13 -8.52 10.14
CA ILE A 504 -38.08 -9.27 11.39
C ILE A 504 -38.13 -10.78 11.11
N VAL A 505 -39.03 -11.22 10.24
CA VAL A 505 -39.20 -12.64 9.89
C VAL A 505 -37.97 -13.20 9.18
N LYS A 506 -37.43 -12.48 8.19
CA LYS A 506 -36.21 -12.90 7.49
C LYS A 506 -35.00 -12.91 8.42
N THR A 507 -34.89 -12.00 9.38
CA THR A 507 -33.83 -12.06 10.41
C THR A 507 -33.93 -13.34 11.24
N VAL A 508 -35.14 -13.77 11.62
CA VAL A 508 -35.35 -15.02 12.38
C VAL A 508 -34.95 -16.26 11.58
N TYR A 509 -35.06 -16.23 10.25
CA TYR A 509 -34.67 -17.36 9.41
C TYR A 509 -33.17 -17.61 9.35
N ARG A 510 -32.35 -16.62 9.69
CA ARG A 510 -30.93 -16.64 9.40
C ARG A 510 -30.12 -17.18 10.57
N THR A 511 -29.00 -17.80 10.25
CA THR A 511 -27.94 -18.05 11.23
C THR A 511 -27.33 -16.70 11.62
N ASN A 512 -27.29 -16.39 12.91
CA ASN A 512 -26.69 -15.17 13.44
C ASN A 512 -25.22 -15.08 13.04
N LYS A 513 -24.76 -13.88 12.66
CA LYS A 513 -23.32 -13.57 12.62
C LYS A 513 -22.75 -13.85 14.00
N ILE A 514 -21.81 -14.79 14.10
CA ILE A 514 -21.21 -15.08 15.39
C ILE A 514 -20.26 -13.94 15.72
N SER A 515 -20.59 -13.17 16.75
CA SER A 515 -19.80 -12.01 17.15
C SER A 515 -18.43 -12.45 17.66
N THR A 516 -17.40 -12.36 16.81
CA THR A 516 -16.00 -12.41 17.26
C THR A 516 -15.66 -11.17 18.09
N GLU A 517 -14.62 -11.20 18.93
CA GLU A 517 -14.13 -9.96 19.55
C GLU A 517 -13.69 -8.93 18.49
N LEU A 518 -13.23 -9.42 17.34
CA LEU A 518 -12.93 -8.61 16.17
C LEU A 518 -14.21 -7.96 15.61
N ASN A 519 -15.36 -8.66 15.60
CA ASN A 519 -16.67 -8.09 15.27
C ASN A 519 -17.17 -7.10 16.30
N LYS A 520 -16.94 -7.31 17.60
CA LYS A 520 -17.21 -6.24 18.58
C LYS A 520 -16.38 -5.01 18.27
N ARG A 521 -15.12 -5.17 17.86
CA ARG A 521 -14.26 -4.07 17.41
C ARG A 521 -14.70 -3.50 16.04
N LYS A 522 -15.06 -4.29 15.03
CA LYS A 522 -15.49 -3.88 13.67
C LYS A 522 -16.87 -3.20 13.70
N ILE A 523 -17.84 -3.79 14.42
CA ILE A 523 -19.15 -3.19 14.75
C ILE A 523 -18.97 -1.95 15.64
N GLU A 524 -17.98 -1.91 16.53
CA GLU A 524 -17.62 -0.68 17.24
C GLU A 524 -16.93 0.33 16.32
N TRP A 525 -16.14 -0.05 15.32
CA TRP A 525 -15.48 0.84 14.36
C TRP A 525 -16.49 1.53 13.43
N ASP A 526 -17.51 0.82 12.96
CA ASP A 526 -18.61 1.44 12.20
C ASP A 526 -19.51 2.30 13.09
N LYS A 527 -19.70 1.91 14.36
CA LYS A 527 -20.36 2.74 15.39
C LYS A 527 -19.48 3.85 15.97
N VAL A 528 -18.17 3.88 15.73
CA VAL A 528 -17.27 4.96 16.16
C VAL A 528 -17.59 6.26 15.39
N THR A 529 -18.45 6.18 14.35
CA THR A 529 -18.97 7.33 13.61
C THR A 529 -20.38 7.77 14.03
N GLU A 530 -21.05 7.10 14.98
CA GLU A 530 -22.40 7.49 15.43
C GLU A 530 -22.48 7.86 16.92
N ASN A 531 -22.54 9.18 17.15
CA ASN A 531 -23.37 9.90 18.12
C ASN A 531 -23.51 9.28 19.52
N PHE A 532 -22.64 9.74 20.43
CA PHE A 532 -22.93 9.66 21.85
C PHE A 532 -23.88 10.82 22.25
N ASN A 533 -25.08 10.43 22.68
CA ASN A 533 -26.21 11.22 23.18
C ASN A 533 -26.99 12.08 22.16
N ILE A 534 -28.20 11.59 21.91
CA ILE A 534 -29.35 12.18 21.19
C ILE A 534 -29.29 13.72 21.15
N ARG A 535 -28.67 14.25 20.09
CA ARG A 535 -28.54 15.68 19.72
C ARG A 535 -27.42 16.52 20.34
N ASN A 536 -26.23 15.96 20.58
CA ASN A 536 -25.05 16.80 20.82
C ASN A 536 -24.71 17.73 19.63
N ASP A 537 -25.15 17.37 18.42
CA ASP A 537 -25.10 18.15 17.17
C ASP A 537 -25.73 19.57 17.23
N ARG A 538 -26.49 19.89 18.29
CA ARG A 538 -27.08 21.22 18.53
C ARG A 538 -26.37 22.07 19.58
N ILE A 539 -25.34 21.53 20.21
CA ILE A 539 -24.62 22.22 21.28
C ILE A 539 -23.60 23.15 20.62
N SER A 540 -23.89 24.46 20.66
CA SER A 540 -23.02 25.52 20.12
C SER A 540 -21.84 25.88 21.04
N VAL A 541 -21.79 25.32 22.25
CA VAL A 541 -20.70 25.54 23.21
C VAL A 541 -19.43 24.88 22.70
N GLN A 542 -18.33 25.62 22.57
CA GLN A 542 -17.04 25.08 22.15
C GLN A 542 -16.57 23.96 23.10
N PRO A 543 -16.07 22.81 22.57
CA PRO A 543 -15.42 21.79 23.39
C PRO A 543 -14.29 22.36 24.25
N ALA A 544 -14.19 21.89 25.50
CA ALA A 544 -13.05 22.21 26.35
C ALA A 544 -11.77 21.56 25.80
N PRO A 545 -10.59 22.17 25.96
CA PRO A 545 -9.34 21.53 25.58
C PRO A 545 -8.97 20.38 26.53
N PRO A 546 -8.32 19.31 26.02
CA PRO A 546 -7.74 18.27 26.87
C PRO A 546 -6.58 18.78 27.71
N THR A 547 -6.21 18.03 28.73
CA THR A 547 -5.11 18.38 29.65
C THR A 547 -3.99 17.35 29.54
N ILE A 548 -2.78 17.81 29.26
CA ILE A 548 -1.59 16.95 29.18
C ILE A 548 -0.80 17.10 30.48
N ALA A 549 -0.29 16.00 31.04
CA ALA A 549 0.50 16.04 32.26
C ALA A 549 1.79 16.84 32.04
N SER A 550 2.12 17.74 32.97
CA SER A 550 3.30 18.60 32.87
C SER A 550 4.53 18.01 33.58
N ASP A 551 4.49 16.74 33.97
CA ASP A 551 5.52 16.06 34.76
C ASP A 551 6.51 15.23 33.92
N GLY A 552 6.38 15.28 32.58
CA GLY A 552 7.25 14.55 31.66
C GLY A 552 6.87 13.08 31.49
N THR A 553 5.64 12.70 31.85
CA THR A 553 5.15 11.32 31.72
C THR A 553 4.10 11.14 30.61
N ALA A 554 3.73 12.22 29.91
CA ALA A 554 2.66 12.21 28.94
C ALA A 554 3.06 11.52 27.63
N ILE A 555 4.35 11.53 27.27
CA ILE A 555 4.84 10.92 26.03
C ILE A 555 5.85 9.82 26.33
N THR A 556 5.60 8.63 25.79
CA THR A 556 6.46 7.45 25.90
C THR A 556 6.73 6.87 24.52
N HIS A 557 7.77 6.04 24.38
CA HIS A 557 7.99 5.30 23.14
C HIS A 557 8.46 3.87 23.39
N LYS A 558 8.23 3.01 22.40
CA LYS A 558 8.79 1.66 22.32
C LYS A 558 9.70 1.58 21.09
N VAL A 559 10.95 1.16 21.27
CA VAL A 559 11.87 0.89 20.15
C VAL A 559 11.57 -0.48 19.56
N ASN A 560 11.33 -0.51 18.25
CA ASN A 560 11.09 -1.72 17.46
C ASN A 560 12.41 -2.35 17.00
N ASP A 561 12.39 -3.64 16.66
CA ASP A 561 13.59 -4.38 16.23
C ASP A 561 14.27 -3.77 15.00
N ASN A 562 13.49 -3.14 14.11
CA ASN A 562 13.99 -2.44 12.92
C ASN A 562 14.54 -1.02 13.18
N GLY A 563 14.62 -0.57 14.43
CA GLY A 563 15.12 0.76 14.83
C GLY A 563 14.13 1.91 14.72
N SER A 564 12.91 1.65 14.23
CA SER A 564 11.79 2.59 14.36
C SER A 564 11.26 2.63 15.80
N VAL A 565 10.44 3.63 16.12
CA VAL A 565 9.78 3.79 17.41
C VAL A 565 8.28 3.95 17.26
N ASP A 566 7.56 3.39 18.23
CA ASP A 566 6.14 3.64 18.41
C ASP A 566 5.98 4.66 19.54
N ILE A 567 5.56 5.89 19.21
CA ILE A 567 5.41 6.98 20.17
C ILE A 567 3.96 7.05 20.65
N THR A 568 3.76 6.98 21.96
CA THR A 568 2.46 7.01 22.63
C THR A 568 2.32 8.27 23.45
N ILE A 569 1.26 9.05 23.20
CA ILE A 569 0.85 10.19 24.03
C ILE A 569 -0.33 9.82 24.92
N GLN A 570 -0.40 10.42 26.10
CA GLN A 570 -1.51 10.33 27.06
C GLN A 570 -2.01 11.72 27.45
N TRP A 571 -3.32 11.85 27.63
CA TRP A 571 -3.98 13.09 28.08
C TRP A 571 -5.14 12.77 29.01
N ASN A 572 -5.56 13.77 29.79
CA ASN A 572 -6.75 13.72 30.62
C ASN A 572 -7.84 14.60 30.03
N TYR A 573 -9.08 14.19 30.25
CA TYR A 573 -10.28 14.95 29.89
C TYR A 573 -11.32 14.75 30.98
N VAL A 574 -12.09 15.80 31.30
CA VAL A 574 -13.09 15.74 32.37
C VAL A 574 -14.30 14.94 31.87
N ASP A 575 -14.67 13.90 32.61
CA ASP A 575 -15.89 13.12 32.35
C ASP A 575 -17.08 13.82 33.03
N SER A 576 -17.84 14.59 32.26
CA SER A 576 -19.00 15.36 32.75
C SER A 576 -20.03 15.56 31.65
N ASP A 577 -21.30 15.63 32.03
CA ASP A 577 -22.44 15.87 31.12
C ASP A 577 -22.60 17.37 30.77
N GLU A 578 -21.72 18.26 31.25
CA GLU A 578 -21.75 19.66 30.82
C GLU A 578 -21.47 19.80 29.32
N ASP A 579 -22.17 20.74 28.67
CA ASP A 579 -22.10 20.99 27.23
C ASP A 579 -20.68 21.10 26.67
N LYS A 580 -19.71 21.66 27.41
CA LYS A 580 -18.31 21.79 26.96
C LYS A 580 -17.52 20.48 27.00
N TYR A 581 -17.94 19.49 27.78
CA TYR A 581 -17.28 18.20 27.91
C TYR A 581 -17.96 17.09 27.08
N ASN A 582 -19.15 17.36 26.54
CA ASN A 582 -19.81 16.47 25.59
C ASN A 582 -19.12 16.54 24.22
N ILE A 583 -18.26 15.60 23.87
CA ILE A 583 -17.45 15.62 22.63
C ILE A 583 -17.61 14.32 21.85
N ASP A 584 -17.34 14.35 20.55
CA ASP A 584 -17.37 13.13 19.72
C ASP A 584 -16.01 12.41 19.74
N GLY A 585 -14.92 13.16 19.87
CA GLY A 585 -13.58 12.60 19.90
C GLY A 585 -12.48 13.62 20.09
N PHE A 586 -11.26 13.15 19.85
CA PHE A 586 -10.03 13.93 19.86
C PHE A 586 -9.34 13.81 18.50
N GLU A 587 -8.76 14.91 18.07
CA GLU A 587 -7.82 14.98 16.96
C GLU A 587 -6.41 15.07 17.55
N VAL A 588 -5.58 14.07 17.25
CA VAL A 588 -4.19 13.99 17.70
C VAL A 588 -3.29 14.25 16.51
N TYR A 589 -2.50 15.31 16.60
CA TYR A 589 -1.56 15.72 15.58
C TYR A 589 -0.14 15.32 15.96
N LEU A 590 0.62 14.88 14.98
CA LEU A 590 2.05 14.60 15.08
C LEU A 590 2.78 15.35 13.96
N HIS A 591 3.84 16.05 14.33
CA HIS A 591 4.80 16.61 13.38
C HIS A 591 6.21 16.18 13.76
N GLY A 592 6.95 15.63 12.81
CA GLY A 592 8.36 15.26 12.97
C GLY A 592 9.28 16.25 12.26
N SER A 593 10.35 16.67 12.92
CA SER A 593 11.39 17.56 12.40
C SER A 593 12.80 17.07 12.77
N ASP A 594 13.79 17.45 11.97
CA ASP A 594 15.22 17.26 12.30
C ASP A 594 15.73 18.32 13.30
N ASP A 595 14.97 19.41 13.47
CA ASP A 595 15.30 20.53 14.35
C ASP A 595 14.59 20.43 15.71
N ASN A 596 15.31 20.78 16.78
CA ASN A 596 14.75 20.88 18.14
C ASN A 596 14.01 22.21 18.35
N GLU A 597 13.04 22.49 17.48
CA GLU A 597 12.18 23.66 17.57
C GLU A 597 10.73 23.25 17.79
N GLU A 598 10.05 23.99 18.66
CA GLU A 598 8.62 23.77 18.90
C GLU A 598 7.81 24.06 17.64
N TYR A 599 6.98 23.10 17.24
CA TYR A 599 6.07 23.29 16.11
C TYR A 599 4.73 23.92 16.53
N THR A 600 4.14 24.69 15.63
CA THR A 600 2.80 25.26 15.76
C THR A 600 1.86 24.61 14.74
N PHE A 601 0.90 23.83 15.23
CA PHE A 601 -0.06 23.12 14.38
C PHE A 601 -0.97 24.08 13.60
N GLY A 602 -1.27 23.71 12.36
CA GLY A 602 -1.99 24.53 11.38
C GLY A 602 -1.10 25.43 10.53
N SER A 603 0.22 25.50 10.78
CA SER A 603 1.14 26.30 9.97
C SER A 603 1.48 25.64 8.63
N VAL A 604 1.65 24.32 8.59
CA VAL A 604 1.89 23.51 7.38
C VAL A 604 1.12 22.18 7.48
N GLN A 605 -0.19 22.22 7.19
CA GLN A 605 -1.10 21.07 7.32
C GLN A 605 -0.64 19.81 6.56
N ALA A 606 0.07 19.96 5.44
CA ALA A 606 0.55 18.82 4.64
C ALA A 606 1.68 18.00 5.31
N SER A 607 2.34 18.55 6.35
CA SER A 607 3.40 17.89 7.11
C SER A 607 2.95 17.40 8.49
N GLU A 608 1.65 17.42 8.75
CA GLU A 608 1.04 16.98 10.01
C GLU A 608 0.37 15.63 9.79
N ASN A 609 0.71 14.65 10.62
CA ASN A 609 -0.01 13.39 10.68
C ASN A 609 -1.14 13.52 11.69
N LEU A 610 -2.38 13.33 11.24
CA LEU A 610 -3.59 13.46 12.03
C LEU A 610 -4.20 12.09 12.32
N GLN A 611 -4.42 11.80 13.58
CA GLN A 611 -5.14 10.62 14.05
C GLN A 611 -6.40 11.03 14.81
N ASN A 612 -7.56 10.52 14.38
CA ASN A 612 -8.81 10.67 15.12
C ASN A 612 -8.92 9.59 16.20
N VAL A 613 -9.31 10.00 17.40
CA VAL A 613 -9.38 9.15 18.60
C VAL A 613 -10.73 9.34 19.28
N LYS A 614 -11.37 8.25 19.72
CA LYS A 614 -12.70 8.30 20.34
C LYS A 614 -12.70 9.08 21.67
N TYR A 615 -13.84 9.70 22.02
CA TYR A 615 -14.02 10.49 23.24
C TYR A 615 -13.69 9.77 24.56
N ASP A 616 -13.73 8.44 24.59
CA ASP A 616 -13.47 7.61 25.79
C ASP A 616 -11.99 7.22 25.92
N ARG A 617 -11.17 7.53 24.91
CA ARG A 617 -9.73 7.25 24.93
C ARG A 617 -8.97 8.44 25.49
N ARG A 618 -7.88 8.13 26.18
CA ARG A 618 -6.96 9.07 26.84
C ARG A 618 -5.53 8.89 26.36
N THR A 619 -5.36 8.17 25.25
CA THR A 619 -4.06 7.81 24.69
C THR A 619 -4.14 7.54 23.20
N ALA A 620 -3.03 7.79 22.49
CA ALA A 620 -2.86 7.51 21.07
C ALA A 620 -1.42 7.08 20.78
N THR A 621 -1.22 6.18 19.82
CA THR A 621 0.11 5.67 19.44
C THR A 621 0.34 5.84 17.94
N PHE A 622 1.44 6.48 17.59
CA PHE A 622 1.96 6.57 16.23
C PHE A 622 3.09 5.56 16.06
N THR A 623 2.95 4.62 15.13
CA THR A 623 3.86 3.49 14.98
C THR A 623 4.85 3.69 13.84
N GLY A 624 6.02 3.05 13.95
CA GLY A 624 7.00 3.00 12.86
C GLY A 624 7.71 4.32 12.55
N LEU A 625 7.81 5.24 13.52
CA LEU A 625 8.46 6.53 13.36
C LEU A 625 9.99 6.44 13.45
N PRO A 626 10.75 7.30 12.75
CA PRO A 626 12.19 7.44 12.99
C PRO A 626 12.52 7.75 14.46
N SER A 627 13.48 7.04 15.06
CA SER A 627 13.84 7.25 16.47
C SER A 627 14.63 8.55 16.71
N ASN A 628 15.30 9.06 15.68
CA ASN A 628 16.24 10.18 15.72
C ASN A 628 15.67 11.53 15.28
N MET A 629 14.35 11.69 15.26
CA MET A 629 13.69 12.95 14.94
C MET A 629 13.01 13.54 16.18
N TYR A 630 12.83 14.87 16.17
CA TYR A 630 12.08 15.62 17.16
C TYR A 630 10.60 15.62 16.79
N TYR A 631 9.74 15.21 17.72
CA TYR A 631 8.29 15.12 17.51
C TYR A 631 7.53 16.13 18.36
N THR A 632 6.76 16.99 17.71
CA THR A 632 5.73 17.77 18.41
C THR A 632 4.41 17.02 18.31
N ILE A 633 3.71 16.85 19.43
CA ILE A 633 2.40 16.20 19.49
C ILE A 633 1.37 17.18 20.07
N GLY A 634 0.23 17.31 19.40
CA GLY A 634 -0.88 18.16 19.81
C GLY A 634 -2.18 17.36 19.93
N VAL A 635 -3.01 17.67 20.91
CA VAL A 635 -4.32 17.04 21.11
C VAL A 635 -5.39 18.12 21.20
N GLN A 636 -6.46 18.00 20.42
CA GLN A 636 -7.67 18.81 20.58
C GLN A 636 -8.91 17.93 20.65
N ALA A 637 -9.95 18.40 21.32
CA ALA A 637 -11.26 17.75 21.32
C ALA A 637 -12.13 18.33 20.19
N TYR A 638 -13.00 17.51 19.60
CA TYR A 638 -13.94 17.95 18.58
C TYR A 638 -15.37 17.49 18.84
N ARG A 639 -16.32 18.24 18.28
CA ARG A 639 -17.73 17.87 18.17
C ARG A 639 -18.26 18.22 16.79
N ARG A 640 -19.00 17.31 16.16
CA ARG A 640 -19.74 17.54 14.93
C ARG A 640 -21.10 18.17 15.24
N VAL A 641 -21.46 19.17 14.47
CA VAL A 641 -22.68 19.95 14.68
C VAL A 641 -23.43 20.17 13.37
N ASP A 642 -24.72 20.47 13.46
CA ASP A 642 -25.50 20.84 12.28
C ASP A 642 -24.89 22.08 11.59
N ALA A 643 -25.11 22.18 10.27
CA ALA A 643 -24.59 23.29 9.47
C ALA A 643 -25.16 24.68 9.87
N ASP A 644 -26.25 24.73 10.65
CA ASP A 644 -26.79 25.97 11.22
C ASP A 644 -26.11 26.39 12.54
N ILE A 645 -25.34 25.50 13.17
CA ILE A 645 -24.51 25.80 14.35
C ILE A 645 -23.12 26.27 13.93
N ASP A 646 -22.45 25.50 13.07
CA ASP A 646 -21.18 25.86 12.44
C ASP A 646 -21.20 25.44 10.97
N ILE A 647 -20.79 26.35 10.07
CA ILE A 647 -20.81 26.09 8.62
C ILE A 647 -19.88 24.94 8.21
N ASN A 648 -18.82 24.69 8.97
CA ASN A 648 -17.90 23.59 8.77
C ASN A 648 -18.39 22.29 9.44
N GLN A 649 -19.56 22.32 10.09
CA GLN A 649 -20.20 21.21 10.79
C GLN A 649 -19.33 20.59 11.89
N ILE A 650 -18.37 21.36 12.43
CA ILE A 650 -17.45 20.90 13.46
C ILE A 650 -17.04 22.07 14.37
N LEU A 651 -17.01 21.82 15.68
CA LEU A 651 -16.46 22.68 16.70
C LEU A 651 -15.20 22.03 17.27
N LEU A 652 -14.12 22.79 17.38
CA LEU A 652 -12.82 22.33 17.85
C LEU A 652 -12.43 23.07 19.12
N SER A 653 -11.80 22.38 20.07
CA SER A 653 -11.09 23.04 21.18
C SER A 653 -9.77 23.64 20.71
N ASP A 654 -9.08 24.35 21.59
CA ASP A 654 -7.67 24.67 21.36
C ASP A 654 -6.83 23.39 21.31
N ILE A 655 -5.78 23.39 20.48
CA ILE A 655 -4.76 22.33 20.44
C ILE A 655 -3.85 22.49 21.65
N VAL A 656 -3.76 21.45 22.47
CA VAL A 656 -2.89 21.40 23.64
C VAL A 656 -1.67 20.54 23.34
N LYS A 657 -0.49 21.05 23.73
CA LYS A 657 0.80 20.36 23.66
C LYS A 657 1.32 20.10 25.08
N SER A 658 2.29 19.20 25.23
CA SER A 658 3.02 19.13 26.50
C SER A 658 3.80 20.42 26.73
N ASN A 659 3.77 20.92 27.96
CA ASN A 659 4.59 22.05 28.41
C ASN A 659 5.90 21.58 29.05
N HIS A 660 6.16 20.27 29.11
CA HIS A 660 7.40 19.74 29.66
C HIS A 660 8.55 19.85 28.62
N PRO A 661 9.72 20.41 28.97
CA PRO A 661 10.80 20.66 28.01
C PRO A 661 11.36 19.43 27.28
N SER A 662 11.15 18.22 27.80
CA SER A 662 11.57 16.96 27.16
C SER A 662 10.51 16.33 26.25
N GLU A 663 9.32 16.92 26.16
CA GLU A 663 8.16 16.35 25.46
C GLU A 663 7.64 17.25 24.33
N ASN A 664 8.17 18.47 24.20
CA ASN A 664 7.78 19.42 23.16
C ASN A 664 9.00 20.25 22.71
N PRO A 665 9.74 19.79 21.68
CA PRO A 665 9.52 18.55 20.95
C PRO A 665 10.18 17.32 21.64
N TYR A 666 9.53 16.17 21.52
CA TYR A 666 9.96 14.89 22.07
C TYR A 666 11.00 14.20 21.17
N LEU A 667 12.15 13.86 21.72
CA LEU A 667 13.18 13.05 21.03
C LEU A 667 13.21 11.64 21.62
N PRO A 668 12.80 10.59 20.87
CA PRO A 668 12.83 9.21 21.34
C PRO A 668 14.25 8.72 21.63
N SER A 669 15.18 8.89 20.68
CA SER A 669 16.58 8.51 20.83
C SER A 669 17.46 9.37 19.91
N PRO A 670 18.62 9.87 20.34
CA PRO A 670 19.54 10.60 19.46
C PRO A 670 20.18 9.72 18.36
N SER A 671 20.01 8.39 18.43
CA SER A 671 20.56 7.43 17.48
C SER A 671 19.56 6.31 17.15
N ILE A 672 19.59 5.84 15.90
CA ILE A 672 18.80 4.68 15.45
C ILE A 672 19.53 3.41 15.88
N GLU A 673 18.92 2.64 16.77
CA GLU A 673 19.42 1.32 17.19
C GLU A 673 18.54 0.21 16.61
N VAL A 674 19.08 -0.58 15.68
CA VAL A 674 18.42 -1.78 15.14
C VAL A 674 18.74 -2.95 16.06
N LYS A 675 17.72 -3.58 16.65
CA LYS A 675 17.88 -4.75 17.53
C LYS A 675 17.60 -6.01 16.72
N GLY A 676 18.65 -6.74 16.37
CA GLY A 676 18.54 -8.00 15.64
C GLY A 676 19.81 -8.37 14.89
N SER A 677 19.82 -9.56 14.29
CA SER A 677 20.91 -9.99 13.42
C SER A 677 20.95 -9.13 12.16
N LEU A 678 21.89 -8.17 12.09
CA LEU A 678 22.13 -7.39 10.88
C LEU A 678 22.65 -8.33 9.78
N SER A 679 21.94 -8.46 8.66
CA SER A 679 22.42 -9.16 7.46
C SER A 679 22.25 -8.23 6.27
N GLY A 680 23.35 -7.67 5.77
CA GLY A 680 23.32 -6.71 4.68
C GLY A 680 24.65 -6.00 4.44
N LYS A 681 24.68 -5.07 3.47
CA LYS A 681 25.90 -4.30 3.17
C LYS A 681 25.96 -3.02 3.99
N VAL A 682 27.01 -2.85 4.79
CA VAL A 682 27.35 -1.61 5.48
C VAL A 682 28.63 -1.07 4.84
N ASN A 683 28.60 0.16 4.31
CA ASN A 683 29.72 0.77 3.57
C ASN A 683 30.29 -0.10 2.44
N GLY A 684 29.43 -0.87 1.76
CA GLY A 684 29.82 -1.75 0.65
C GLY A 684 30.35 -3.13 1.06
N LEU A 685 30.55 -3.39 2.36
CA LEU A 685 31.00 -4.67 2.91
C LEU A 685 29.81 -5.44 3.48
N TYR A 686 29.74 -6.74 3.19
CA TYR A 686 28.67 -7.60 3.70
C TYR A 686 28.91 -7.84 5.19
N THR A 687 28.01 -7.40 6.06
CA THR A 687 28.12 -7.54 7.52
C THR A 687 27.01 -8.46 8.01
N ILE A 688 27.40 -9.46 8.80
CA ILE A 688 26.49 -10.48 9.36
C ILE A 688 26.71 -10.54 10.87
N SER A 689 25.68 -10.19 11.65
CA SER A 689 25.71 -10.27 13.11
C SER A 689 24.93 -11.49 13.60
N THR A 690 25.61 -12.62 13.77
CA THR A 690 25.01 -13.90 14.17
C THR A 690 25.87 -14.60 15.22
N GLU A 691 25.28 -15.47 16.05
CA GLU A 691 26.05 -16.19 17.08
C GLU A 691 27.06 -17.20 16.49
N THR A 692 26.81 -17.66 15.26
CA THR A 692 27.66 -18.59 14.51
C THR A 692 28.11 -17.93 13.21
N LYS A 693 29.32 -18.29 12.75
CA LYS A 693 29.85 -17.83 11.47
C LYS A 693 28.99 -18.38 10.31
N PRO A 694 28.82 -17.61 9.23
CA PRO A 694 28.26 -18.11 7.97
C PRO A 694 29.09 -19.31 7.44
N GLU A 695 28.41 -20.31 6.87
CA GLU A 695 29.07 -21.49 6.29
C GLU A 695 29.79 -21.17 4.97
N ASP A 696 29.19 -20.34 4.10
CA ASP A 696 29.75 -19.92 2.80
C ASP A 696 29.79 -18.38 2.64
N PRO A 697 30.67 -17.67 3.35
CA PRO A 697 30.81 -16.22 3.23
C PRO A 697 31.50 -15.79 1.92
N GLU A 698 31.04 -14.71 1.29
CA GLU A 698 31.78 -14.06 0.20
C GLU A 698 33.03 -13.34 0.75
N THR A 699 34.08 -13.23 -0.07
CA THR A 699 35.27 -12.44 0.28
C THR A 699 34.89 -11.00 0.63
N GLY A 700 35.34 -10.53 1.80
CA GLY A 700 34.99 -9.22 2.34
C GLY A 700 33.80 -9.23 3.33
N THR A 701 33.28 -10.41 3.69
CA THR A 701 32.24 -10.52 4.72
C THR A 701 32.79 -10.27 6.12
N ILE A 702 32.18 -9.34 6.87
CA ILE A 702 32.45 -9.09 8.29
C ILE A 702 31.41 -9.83 9.11
N TRP A 703 31.85 -10.74 9.96
CA TRP A 703 31.00 -11.41 10.94
C TRP A 703 31.19 -10.78 12.31
N ILE A 704 30.07 -10.53 13.00
CA ILE A 704 30.02 -9.99 14.35
C ILE A 704 29.29 -11.00 15.23
N ASN A 705 29.93 -11.43 16.31
CA ASN A 705 29.25 -12.25 17.31
C ASN A 705 28.52 -11.34 18.33
N PRO A 706 27.19 -11.35 18.38
CA PRO A 706 26.44 -10.47 19.26
C PRO A 706 26.61 -10.78 20.75
N GLN A 707 27.12 -11.95 21.14
CA GLN A 707 27.32 -12.31 22.56
C GLN A 707 28.60 -11.72 23.17
N ASN A 708 29.63 -11.47 22.37
CA ASN A 708 30.93 -11.04 22.87
C ASN A 708 31.58 -9.94 22.03
N ASN A 709 30.83 -9.34 21.09
CA ASN A 709 31.28 -8.32 20.15
C ASN A 709 32.57 -8.67 19.39
N LYS A 710 32.90 -9.96 19.26
CA LYS A 710 34.04 -10.40 18.45
C LYS A 710 33.72 -10.16 16.99
N GLN A 711 34.62 -9.47 16.29
CA GLN A 711 34.49 -9.22 14.86
C GLN A 711 35.57 -9.97 14.09
N GLU A 712 35.19 -10.62 12.99
CA GLU A 712 36.10 -11.33 12.10
C GLU A 712 35.78 -11.01 10.64
N LEU A 713 36.80 -10.77 9.81
CA LEU A 713 36.67 -10.52 8.37
C LEU A 713 37.03 -11.80 7.61
N PHE A 714 36.22 -12.20 6.64
CA PHE A 714 36.54 -13.28 5.72
C PHE A 714 37.32 -12.75 4.52
N ASN A 715 38.57 -13.20 4.34
CA ASN A 715 39.44 -12.75 3.24
C ASN A 715 39.28 -13.58 1.95
N GLY A 716 38.39 -14.58 1.94
CA GLY A 716 38.21 -15.54 0.84
C GLY A 716 38.73 -16.94 1.13
N GLU A 717 39.62 -17.09 2.12
CA GLU A 717 40.19 -18.37 2.53
C GLU A 717 39.98 -18.65 4.02
N GLU A 718 40.09 -17.62 4.88
CA GLU A 718 39.99 -17.73 6.33
C GLU A 718 39.33 -16.51 7.00
N TRP A 719 38.92 -16.71 8.25
CA TRP A 719 38.38 -15.65 9.11
C TRP A 719 39.50 -15.01 9.93
N ILE A 720 39.72 -13.71 9.72
CA ILE A 720 40.73 -12.93 10.43
C ILE A 720 40.05 -12.10 11.51
N VAL A 721 40.51 -12.21 12.77
CA VAL A 721 39.96 -11.42 13.89
C VAL A 721 40.32 -9.94 13.73
N SER A 722 39.30 -9.09 13.61
CA SER A 722 39.45 -7.64 13.49
C SER A 722 39.28 -6.91 14.83
N SER A 723 38.53 -7.47 15.78
CA SER A 723 38.49 -6.99 17.18
C SER A 723 38.02 -8.07 18.16
N ALA A 724 38.50 -8.01 19.41
CA ALA A 724 38.07 -8.84 20.53
C ALA A 724 37.28 -7.97 21.53
N GLY A 725 36.00 -8.30 21.77
CA GLY A 725 35.07 -7.43 22.50
C GLY A 725 35.21 -7.38 24.03
N SER A 726 36.33 -7.76 24.63
CA SER A 726 36.68 -7.35 26.00
C SER A 726 38.19 -7.25 26.23
N ALA A 727 38.60 -6.32 27.09
CA ALA A 727 40.00 -6.00 27.41
C ALA A 727 40.75 -7.08 28.24
N ASP A 728 40.14 -8.25 28.47
CA ASP A 728 40.70 -9.28 29.37
C ASP A 728 41.55 -10.34 28.65
N SER A 729 41.77 -10.21 27.34
CA SER A 729 42.76 -11.02 26.62
C SER A 729 43.09 -10.41 25.25
N LEU A 730 44.27 -9.81 25.14
CA LEU A 730 44.98 -9.68 23.86
C LEU A 730 45.89 -10.91 23.73
N ASN A 731 45.66 -11.77 22.74
CA ASN A 731 46.48 -12.96 22.46
C ASN A 731 46.65 -13.98 23.62
N GLY A 732 45.61 -14.21 24.43
CA GLY A 732 45.53 -15.42 25.27
C GLY A 732 46.23 -15.40 26.63
N PHE A 733 46.49 -14.22 27.23
CA PHE A 733 46.94 -14.10 28.63
C PHE A 733 45.89 -13.38 29.49
N THR A 734 45.65 -13.85 30.72
CA THR A 734 44.72 -13.24 31.69
C THR A 734 45.44 -12.53 32.84
N ALA A 735 44.81 -11.47 33.39
CA ALA A 735 45.37 -10.65 34.47
C ALA A 735 45.49 -11.41 35.80
N SER A 736 46.63 -11.24 36.48
CA SER A 736 46.99 -11.91 37.74
C SER A 736 46.23 -11.32 38.95
N THR A 737 45.82 -12.18 39.89
CA THR A 737 44.90 -11.88 41.01
C THR A 737 45.55 -11.77 42.40
N THR A 738 46.85 -11.49 42.50
CA THR A 738 47.51 -11.37 43.82
C THR A 738 47.38 -9.97 44.43
N THR A 739 46.73 -9.91 45.60
CA THR A 739 46.50 -8.71 46.41
C THR A 739 47.70 -8.41 47.32
N SER A 740 48.70 -7.69 46.82
CA SER A 740 49.68 -6.99 47.68
C SER A 740 50.30 -5.81 46.95
N PRO A 741 50.00 -4.56 47.37
CA PRO A 741 50.65 -3.37 46.84
C PRO A 741 51.98 -3.15 47.58
N ASN A 742 53.10 -3.18 46.88
CA ASN A 742 54.37 -2.69 47.42
C ASN A 742 55.05 -1.79 46.39
N SER A 743 54.97 -0.50 46.69
CA SER A 743 55.66 0.62 46.08
C SER A 743 57.18 0.44 46.11
N ILE A 744 57.84 0.62 44.96
CA ILE A 744 59.29 0.75 44.86
C ILE A 744 59.61 2.26 44.82
N PRO A 745 60.52 2.77 45.69
CA PRO A 745 60.91 4.17 45.70
C PRO A 745 61.73 4.49 44.44
N VAL A 746 61.40 5.59 43.76
CA VAL A 746 62.01 5.92 42.46
C VAL A 746 63.02 7.08 42.53
N ARG A 747 63.54 7.50 43.69
CA ARG A 747 64.53 8.61 43.77
C ARG A 747 65.71 8.28 44.69
N ASP A 748 66.93 8.64 44.27
CA ASP A 748 68.15 8.54 45.08
C ASP A 748 68.40 9.80 45.95
N GLU A 749 69.45 9.77 46.79
CA GLU A 749 69.79 10.80 47.81
C GLU A 749 70.20 12.17 47.24
N LEU A 750 70.25 12.33 45.91
CA LEU A 750 70.39 13.62 45.25
C LEU A 750 69.08 14.06 44.55
N GLY A 751 67.98 13.34 44.76
CA GLY A 751 66.65 13.62 44.23
C GLY A 751 66.41 13.13 42.80
N ILE A 752 67.33 12.35 42.21
CA ILE A 752 67.27 11.91 40.81
C ILE A 752 66.60 10.53 40.70
N ILE A 753 65.74 10.38 39.69
CA ILE A 753 65.06 9.13 39.34
C ILE A 753 65.94 8.34 38.36
N SER A 754 66.34 7.10 38.70
CA SER A 754 67.12 6.21 37.84
C SER A 754 66.29 5.44 36.79
N GLY A 755 65.19 6.03 36.35
CA GLY A 755 64.24 5.47 35.39
C GLY A 755 63.36 6.59 34.88
N SER A 756 63.83 7.29 33.84
CA SER A 756 63.08 8.37 33.23
C SER A 756 61.79 7.82 32.58
N ILE A 757 60.66 8.40 32.97
CA ILE A 757 59.34 8.30 32.31
C ILE A 757 59.16 9.44 31.29
N ASP A 758 60.24 10.12 30.91
CA ASP A 758 60.25 10.98 29.73
C ASP A 758 60.56 10.10 28.52
N GLY A 759 59.54 9.36 28.07
CA GLY A 759 59.56 8.72 26.77
C GLY A 759 59.73 9.80 25.71
N ASN A 760 60.97 10.02 25.28
CA ASN A 760 61.24 10.83 24.12
C ASN A 760 60.57 10.14 22.91
N ALA A 761 59.83 10.91 22.13
CA ALA A 761 59.13 10.43 20.95
C ALA A 761 60.10 10.36 19.75
N GLU A 762 61.27 9.75 19.92
CA GLU A 762 62.27 9.67 18.84
C GLU A 762 62.29 8.32 18.14
N LEU A 763 61.68 7.25 18.69
CA LEU A 763 61.68 5.90 18.09
C LEU A 763 60.32 5.18 18.23
N LEU A 764 59.71 4.70 17.14
CA LEU A 764 58.40 3.98 17.15
C LEU A 764 58.51 2.54 16.62
N GLY A 765 58.76 1.57 17.50
CA GLY A 765 58.95 0.16 17.07
C GLY A 765 60.39 -0.16 16.64
N GLY A 766 61.36 0.59 17.17
CA GLY A 766 62.79 0.28 17.05
C GLY A 766 63.54 0.98 15.91
N ARG A 767 62.96 1.97 15.22
CA ARG A 767 63.66 2.85 14.27
C ARG A 767 63.51 4.33 14.66
N PRO A 768 64.50 5.20 14.37
CA PRO A 768 64.47 6.63 14.71
C PRO A 768 63.51 7.44 13.84
N ALA A 769 63.07 8.62 14.28
CA ALA A 769 62.11 9.49 13.57
C ALA A 769 62.56 9.89 12.14
N SER A 770 63.86 9.89 11.84
CA SER A 770 64.41 10.04 10.48
C SER A 770 64.05 8.89 9.53
N ASP A 771 63.66 7.74 10.08
CA ASP A 771 63.27 6.54 9.35
C ASP A 771 61.75 6.48 9.13
N TYR A 772 60.98 7.47 9.62
CA TYR A 772 59.54 7.59 9.40
C TYR A 772 59.28 8.76 8.46
N VAL A 773 58.67 8.41 7.34
CA VAL A 773 58.34 9.32 6.26
C VAL A 773 57.02 10.03 6.62
N LEU A 774 57.01 11.37 6.72
CA LEU A 774 55.85 12.22 7.08
C LEU A 774 54.60 11.95 6.20
N ALA A 775 53.40 12.34 6.63
CA ALA A 775 52.14 12.05 5.90
C ALA A 775 52.07 12.65 4.48
N GLU A 776 52.79 13.75 4.25
CA GLU A 776 53.04 14.40 2.94
C GLU A 776 54.03 13.64 2.03
N ASN A 777 54.52 12.52 2.55
CA ASN A 777 55.67 11.75 2.12
C ASN A 777 55.27 10.24 2.05
N ILE A 778 54.04 9.91 2.48
CA ILE A 778 53.34 8.67 2.11
C ILE A 778 53.20 8.68 0.58
N PRO A 779 53.58 7.61 -0.14
CA PRO A 779 53.28 7.49 -1.56
C PRO A 779 51.79 7.81 -1.78
N LEU A 780 51.49 8.90 -2.48
CA LEU A 780 50.18 9.05 -3.11
C LEU A 780 49.88 7.74 -3.87
N PRO A 781 48.64 7.24 -3.93
CA PRO A 781 48.37 6.03 -4.69
C PRO A 781 48.96 6.21 -6.12
N PRO A 782 49.75 5.24 -6.62
CA PRO A 782 50.46 5.41 -7.88
C PRO A 782 49.46 5.84 -8.95
N LYS A 783 49.71 6.99 -9.56
CA LYS A 783 48.77 7.55 -10.53
C LYS A 783 49.07 6.93 -11.89
N PHE A 784 48.02 6.48 -12.55
CA PHE A 784 48.10 5.88 -13.85
C PHE A 784 47.15 6.61 -14.82
N ALA A 785 47.67 6.97 -15.97
CA ALA A 785 46.87 7.45 -17.10
C ALA A 785 47.31 6.72 -18.37
N LYS A 786 46.35 6.45 -19.25
CA LYS A 786 46.63 5.95 -20.59
C LYS A 786 45.82 6.68 -21.63
N GLY A 787 46.36 6.78 -22.83
CA GLY A 787 45.69 7.45 -23.94
C GLY A 787 46.19 6.95 -25.29
N VAL A 788 45.58 7.47 -26.35
CA VAL A 788 45.96 7.18 -27.73
C VAL A 788 46.04 8.46 -28.54
N TYR A 789 46.99 8.51 -29.47
CA TYR A 789 47.06 9.57 -30.48
C TYR A 789 47.64 9.05 -31.79
N ILE A 790 47.44 9.82 -32.85
CA ILE A 790 48.08 9.61 -34.15
C ILE A 790 49.22 10.61 -34.26
N GLY A 791 50.40 10.12 -34.63
CA GLY A 791 51.59 10.93 -34.76
C GLY A 791 51.48 11.90 -35.92
N ASP A 792 51.99 13.11 -35.73
CA ASP A 792 51.92 14.19 -36.72
C ASP A 792 53.30 14.58 -37.29
N GLY A 793 54.36 13.86 -36.91
CA GLY A 793 55.71 14.10 -37.39
C GLY A 793 56.34 15.37 -36.80
N THR A 794 55.83 15.89 -35.69
CA THR A 794 56.44 17.05 -35.00
C THR A 794 57.51 16.55 -34.01
N PRO A 795 58.76 17.06 -34.06
CA PRO A 795 59.75 16.80 -33.02
C PRO A 795 59.28 17.34 -31.67
N SER A 796 59.51 16.60 -30.59
CA SER A 796 59.14 17.02 -29.23
C SER A 796 57.67 17.43 -29.08
N LYS A 797 56.75 16.65 -29.66
CA LYS A 797 55.32 16.88 -29.44
C LYS A 797 54.99 16.75 -27.96
N GLN A 798 54.32 17.76 -27.45
CA GLN A 798 53.90 17.84 -26.06
C GLN A 798 52.52 17.22 -25.86
N ILE A 799 52.40 16.34 -24.88
CA ILE A 799 51.13 15.73 -24.48
C ILE A 799 50.87 16.05 -23.01
N PRO A 800 49.75 16.73 -22.68
CA PRO A 800 49.40 17.06 -21.31
C PRO A 800 48.79 15.89 -20.56
N LEU A 801 49.04 15.85 -19.26
CA LEU A 801 48.60 14.85 -18.29
C LEU A 801 47.94 15.55 -17.09
N SER A 802 47.14 14.80 -16.33
CA SER A 802 46.51 15.31 -15.09
C SER A 802 47.48 15.32 -13.90
N PHE A 803 48.65 14.69 -14.04
CA PHE A 803 49.71 14.58 -13.04
C PHE A 803 51.09 14.52 -13.72
N THR A 804 52.15 14.80 -12.95
CA THR A 804 53.55 14.78 -13.42
C THR A 804 54.07 13.34 -13.44
N PRO A 805 54.40 12.76 -14.60
CA PRO A 805 54.78 11.35 -14.68
C PRO A 805 56.24 11.13 -14.30
N ASP A 806 56.55 9.94 -13.77
CA ASP A 806 57.92 9.46 -13.55
C ASP A 806 58.37 8.52 -14.68
N ILE A 807 57.43 7.85 -15.33
CA ILE A 807 57.69 7.04 -16.53
C ILE A 807 56.53 7.13 -17.51
N VAL A 808 56.86 7.28 -18.79
CA VAL A 808 55.90 7.19 -19.90
C VAL A 808 56.38 6.15 -20.91
N LYS A 809 55.51 5.17 -21.20
CA LYS A 809 55.73 4.20 -22.28
C LYS A 809 54.84 4.60 -23.46
N ILE A 810 55.42 4.68 -24.65
CA ILE A 810 54.74 4.99 -25.90
C ILE A 810 54.95 3.82 -26.84
N THR A 811 53.88 3.06 -27.05
CA THR A 811 53.89 1.84 -27.85
C THR A 811 53.21 2.13 -29.19
N PRO A 812 53.93 2.04 -30.32
CA PRO A 812 53.30 2.08 -31.62
C PRO A 812 52.45 0.84 -31.82
N ILE A 813 51.30 1.02 -32.45
CA ILE A 813 50.51 -0.12 -32.93
C ILE A 813 51.14 -0.71 -34.21
N SER A 814 52.03 0.05 -34.88
CA SER A 814 52.81 -0.43 -36.03
C SER A 814 54.05 -1.21 -35.59
N ASN A 815 54.34 -2.33 -36.25
CA ASN A 815 55.52 -3.16 -35.98
C ASN A 815 56.83 -2.57 -36.53
N GLU A 816 56.76 -1.50 -37.33
CA GLU A 816 57.94 -0.88 -37.96
C GLU A 816 58.54 0.26 -37.13
N ASP A 817 57.86 0.69 -36.06
CA ASP A 817 58.39 1.71 -35.15
C ASP A 817 58.70 1.12 -33.78
N SER A 818 59.71 1.68 -33.13
CA SER A 818 60.16 1.20 -31.82
C SER A 818 59.31 1.77 -30.69
N MET A 819 59.05 0.95 -29.67
CA MET A 819 58.48 1.44 -28.41
C MET A 819 59.47 2.38 -27.73
N LEU A 820 58.97 3.55 -27.33
CA LEU A 820 59.72 4.56 -26.61
C LEU A 820 59.34 4.52 -25.13
N VAL A 821 60.33 4.56 -24.25
CA VAL A 821 60.15 4.61 -22.80
C VAL A 821 60.94 5.82 -22.29
N ILE A 822 60.24 6.75 -21.65
CA ILE A 822 60.81 8.00 -21.15
C ILE A 822 60.72 7.94 -19.63
N GLU A 823 61.87 7.99 -18.97
CA GLU A 823 62.00 7.81 -17.52
C GLU A 823 62.67 9.00 -16.83
N SER A 824 63.03 10.04 -17.60
CA SER A 824 63.75 11.20 -17.07
C SER A 824 63.39 12.49 -17.84
N PRO A 825 63.47 13.66 -17.19
CA PRO A 825 63.45 14.96 -17.88
C PRO A 825 64.62 15.17 -18.84
N THR A 826 65.69 14.37 -18.73
CA THR A 826 66.92 14.53 -19.54
C THR A 826 66.97 13.63 -20.77
N GLY A 827 66.03 12.69 -20.93
CA GLY A 827 66.04 11.78 -22.08
C GLY A 827 65.26 10.48 -21.88
N GLY A 828 64.87 9.86 -23.00
CA GLY A 828 64.22 8.55 -23.03
C GLY A 828 65.05 7.48 -23.75
N TYR A 829 64.49 6.29 -23.87
CA TYR A 829 65.10 5.13 -24.52
C TYR A 829 64.13 4.47 -25.47
N ALA A 830 64.63 3.87 -26.55
CA ALA A 830 63.84 3.02 -27.44
C ALA A 830 64.37 1.60 -27.44
N TYR A 831 63.46 0.63 -27.50
CA TYR A 831 63.84 -0.77 -27.72
C TYR A 831 64.19 -0.99 -29.19
N GLN A 832 65.42 -1.47 -29.45
CA GLN A 832 65.86 -1.85 -30.79
C GLN A 832 66.45 -3.26 -30.79
N CYS A 833 66.12 -4.03 -31.82
CA CYS A 833 66.69 -5.36 -32.01
C CYS A 833 68.09 -5.23 -32.62
N THR A 834 69.11 -5.65 -31.89
CA THR A 834 70.50 -5.69 -32.36
C THR A 834 70.90 -7.12 -32.70
N ALA A 835 72.08 -7.32 -33.30
CA ALA A 835 72.62 -8.65 -33.60
C ALA A 835 72.79 -9.55 -32.36
N SER A 836 72.78 -8.97 -31.16
CA SER A 836 72.93 -9.66 -29.86
C SER A 836 71.60 -9.87 -29.12
N GLY A 837 70.47 -9.43 -29.70
CA GLY A 837 69.14 -9.47 -29.09
C GLY A 837 68.53 -8.07 -28.91
N LEU A 838 67.39 -7.99 -28.22
CA LEU A 838 66.73 -6.73 -27.89
C LEU A 838 67.59 -5.91 -26.93
N SER A 839 67.88 -4.65 -27.26
CA SER A 839 68.65 -3.74 -26.39
C SER A 839 68.00 -2.36 -26.36
N LEU A 840 68.17 -1.67 -25.22
CA LEU A 840 67.74 -0.28 -25.06
C LEU A 840 68.82 0.64 -25.62
N ILE A 841 68.41 1.59 -26.46
CA ILE A 841 69.28 2.62 -27.02
C ILE A 841 68.68 4.00 -26.77
N GLY A 842 69.53 4.99 -26.54
CA GLY A 842 69.12 6.37 -26.20
C GLY A 842 69.67 6.81 -24.85
N GLY A 843 68.93 7.69 -24.17
CA GLY A 843 69.28 8.29 -22.88
C GLY A 843 69.46 9.80 -22.91
N ASP A 844 69.20 10.44 -24.05
CA ASP A 844 69.23 11.88 -24.22
C ASP A 844 67.89 12.43 -24.75
N LEU A 845 67.80 13.75 -24.87
CA LEU A 845 66.57 14.45 -25.25
C LEU A 845 66.05 14.09 -26.65
N SER A 846 66.89 13.49 -27.51
CA SER A 846 66.48 13.03 -28.84
C SER A 846 65.45 11.90 -28.78
N TYR A 847 65.35 11.23 -27.62
CA TYR A 847 64.43 10.13 -27.32
C TYR A 847 63.29 10.53 -26.37
N GLY A 848 62.99 11.83 -26.26
CA GLY A 848 61.87 12.37 -25.50
C GLY A 848 62.24 12.73 -24.06
N ALA A 849 61.35 13.44 -23.38
CA ALA A 849 61.60 13.96 -22.04
C ALA A 849 60.29 14.14 -21.24
N LEU A 850 60.37 13.99 -19.92
CA LEU A 850 59.26 14.27 -19.00
C LEU A 850 59.29 15.73 -18.53
N GLY A 851 58.12 16.29 -18.25
CA GLY A 851 57.97 17.64 -17.70
C GLY A 851 56.80 17.75 -16.73
N ASP A 852 56.60 18.91 -16.11
CA ASP A 852 55.52 19.10 -15.13
C ASP A 852 54.15 18.88 -15.80
N LYS A 853 53.46 17.81 -15.40
CA LYS A 853 52.20 17.33 -15.95
C LYS A 853 52.17 17.13 -17.47
N ILE A 854 53.32 16.85 -18.10
CA ILE A 854 53.44 16.67 -19.56
C ILE A 854 54.50 15.61 -19.89
N PHE A 855 54.49 15.12 -21.12
CA PHE A 855 55.69 14.50 -21.73
C PHE A 855 55.88 14.98 -23.17
N LEU A 856 57.13 14.92 -23.63
CA LEU A 856 57.57 15.30 -24.96
C LEU A 856 58.08 14.05 -25.70
N THR A 857 57.67 13.87 -26.96
CA THR A 857 58.22 12.81 -27.83
C THR A 857 59.64 13.13 -28.30
N GLY A 858 60.28 12.24 -29.06
CA GLY A 858 61.66 12.44 -29.51
C GLY A 858 61.87 13.74 -30.30
N SER A 859 63.02 14.39 -30.08
CA SER A 859 63.33 15.71 -30.65
C SER A 859 64.12 15.67 -31.95
N ASP A 860 64.52 14.49 -32.43
CA ASP A 860 65.31 14.37 -33.65
C ASP A 860 64.47 14.08 -34.90
N GLU A 861 65.14 14.06 -36.04
CA GLU A 861 64.53 13.89 -37.36
C GLU A 861 63.83 12.53 -37.56
N ASN A 862 63.99 11.57 -36.63
CA ASN A 862 63.27 10.30 -36.71
C ASN A 862 61.88 10.36 -36.06
N PHE A 863 61.51 11.48 -35.44
CA PHE A 863 60.20 11.73 -34.81
C PHE A 863 59.75 10.60 -33.88
N ARG A 864 60.66 10.08 -33.06
CA ARG A 864 60.41 8.89 -32.24
C ARG A 864 59.21 9.08 -31.32
N GLY A 865 58.29 8.11 -31.35
CA GLY A 865 57.02 8.19 -30.62
C GLY A 865 55.96 9.09 -31.25
N ASN A 866 56.25 9.81 -32.34
CA ASN A 866 55.31 10.72 -32.99
C ASN A 866 55.44 10.74 -34.53
N LYS A 867 55.81 9.63 -35.16
CA LYS A 867 55.92 9.58 -36.63
C LYS A 867 54.58 9.85 -37.29
N LEU A 868 54.62 10.60 -38.39
CA LEU A 868 53.44 11.02 -39.14
C LEU A 868 52.58 9.79 -39.51
N ASN A 869 51.29 9.84 -39.15
CA ASN A 869 50.25 8.83 -39.39
C ASN A 869 50.42 7.49 -38.67
N VAL A 870 51.32 7.37 -37.68
CA VAL A 870 51.41 6.17 -36.84
C VAL A 870 50.55 6.35 -35.58
N LYS A 871 49.73 5.35 -35.24
CA LYS A 871 48.92 5.39 -34.01
C LYS A 871 49.73 4.83 -32.84
N TYR A 872 49.77 5.58 -31.75
CA TYR A 872 50.46 5.22 -30.52
C TYR A 872 49.46 5.08 -29.36
N ILE A 873 49.74 4.11 -28.49
CA ILE A 873 49.16 4.01 -27.16
C ILE A 873 50.23 4.48 -26.19
N TRP A 874 49.89 5.39 -25.29
CA TRP A 874 50.81 5.79 -24.24
C TRP A 874 50.23 5.48 -22.87
N GLU A 875 51.13 5.15 -21.95
CA GLU A 875 50.87 4.82 -20.56
C GLU A 875 51.83 5.62 -19.70
N ALA A 876 51.28 6.50 -18.87
CA ALA A 876 52.02 7.36 -17.96
C ALA A 876 51.78 6.88 -16.52
N TYR A 877 52.86 6.76 -15.78
CA TYR A 877 52.84 6.35 -14.38
C TYR A 877 53.58 7.38 -13.56
N GLN A 878 53.01 7.73 -12.41
CA GLN A 878 53.70 8.41 -11.34
C GLN A 878 53.90 7.41 -10.21
N GLN A 879 55.14 6.99 -9.99
CA GLN A 879 55.58 6.12 -8.91
C GLN A 879 56.22 7.01 -7.87
N ASN A 880 55.66 7.13 -6.66
CA ASN A 880 56.34 7.90 -5.61
C ASN A 880 57.60 7.20 -5.13
#